data_AF-A0A061RT95-F1
#
_entry.id   AF-A0A061RT95-F1
#
_cell.length_a   1.000
_cell.length_b   1.000
_cell.length_c   1.000
_cell.angle_alpha   90.00
_cell.angle_beta   90.00
_cell.angle_gamma   90.00
#
_symmetry.space_group_name_H-M   'P 1'
#
loop_
_entity.id
_entity.type
_entity.pdbx_description
1 polymer ?
#
loop_
_entity_poly.entity_id
_entity_poly.type
_entity_poly.pdbx_seq_one_letter_code
_entity_poly.pdbx_strand_id
1 'polypeptide(L)'
;AGLPWELGIAETHQVLVANDLRGRTVLQADGQMRTGFDTAIAALLGAEEFGFATAPLITMGCIMMRKCHTNTCPVGIATQDPELRAKFDGQPEHVINYMFMVAEEMREYMAAMGFKTVSEMVGRADMLEADPETIAGNEKLQGINLDKLLTPAATLRPGVPQVCVQQQKHGLDSTLDRPVLLPACKPALNKRNPQPVTLECEIKNTHRSTGTMLSHEVTRAHGQHGLPDDFIHIKLKGHAGQSLAAYMCAGITIEVSGDANDYVGKGLSGGRVVVYPPRTSTFAPEENIIIGNVALYGATSGEAFFSGVAAERFCVRNSGAHAVVEGTGDHACEYMTGGVAVILGNTGKNFGAGMSGGYAFVYDPEKRLPPRCNVDVASDLMPLEEEKDIALVKSLIQKHLHYTRSPLAARLLTHWETAQADFVKVYPHELRRAEAEAHKREGAVTAMKQAIEELRQKENDEAAQVNGNAVEELKRLASLKKQELQYEALQGNKVSGWDMKPWFNIRPQVLDGQVDKKRGFLEVERLPMPYRNVEERIHDYNEVLDKPDPEHVHHLTHSQAARCMGCGTPFCHQTYTGCPLGNKVPEFNDLVHKGRWKEAYYRLAETNNFPEFTGRVCPAPCEGACVLGINQNPVSIKTMEQTISDRAWDEGWMVPQPPSQRTGKKIAVIGSGPAGMAAADQLNKSGHEVIVYERSDRAGGLMMYGVPNMKTDKLDVVQRRVDLMAAEGVRFVVNANVGDSVSVADLHANSDAVVLAVGATKPRDLPIEGRDSKGVHFAMDYLHANTKSLLDSGLKDGNYISAAGKRVVVIGGGDTGTDCIGTAVRHGATSVINLELFDKPPEARAENNPWPSWPRVFRVDYGHAEATHAYGEDPRKYNVMTKRFISDASGNLKGLEVVNVKMEEGKLVEQEGTEHVIEADLCFLAMGFLGPEQKLAEALGIETDNRSNFKAEYGEYATSVEGVFAAGDCRRGQSLVVWAIREGRDTAAAVNQFLEQRPAKFGPYQHNDNAACGGIIDLSRLGASGRPDAPAMPVA
;
A
#
# COMPACT_ATOMS: atom_id res chain seq x y z
N ALA A 1 13.16 -15.47 -10.40
CA ALA A 1 13.58 -16.03 -11.70
C ALA A 1 12.42 -16.85 -12.24
N GLY A 2 12.06 -16.67 -13.51
CA GLY A 2 10.93 -17.31 -14.17
C GLY A 2 10.75 -16.68 -15.55
N LEU A 3 10.21 -17.46 -16.49
CA LEU A 3 9.81 -16.99 -17.81
C LEU A 3 8.28 -16.78 -17.85
N PRO A 4 7.75 -16.01 -18.82
CA PRO A 4 6.31 -15.90 -19.05
C PRO A 4 5.64 -17.28 -19.20
N TRP A 5 4.43 -17.44 -18.66
CA TRP A 5 3.72 -18.71 -18.66
C TRP A 5 3.34 -19.14 -20.08
N GLU A 6 3.17 -18.19 -21.00
CA GLU A 6 2.84 -18.40 -22.40
C GLU A 6 3.90 -19.25 -23.10
N LEU A 7 5.18 -19.04 -22.78
CA LEU A 7 6.28 -19.87 -23.29
C LEU A 7 6.22 -21.29 -22.70
N GLY A 8 6.09 -21.38 -21.38
CA GLY A 8 6.12 -22.66 -20.67
C GLY A 8 4.94 -23.58 -21.03
N ILE A 9 3.73 -23.01 -21.15
CA ILE A 9 2.53 -23.78 -21.48
C ILE A 9 2.56 -24.28 -22.91
N ALA A 10 2.92 -23.42 -23.87
CA ALA A 10 3.00 -23.77 -25.28
C ALA A 10 4.07 -24.84 -25.52
N GLU A 11 5.28 -24.66 -24.98
CA GLU A 11 6.36 -25.64 -25.10
C GLU A 11 5.97 -26.99 -24.50
N THR A 12 5.41 -26.98 -23.27
CA THR A 12 4.96 -28.22 -22.61
C THR A 12 3.89 -28.93 -23.43
N HIS A 13 2.91 -28.18 -23.94
CA HIS A 13 1.86 -28.73 -24.78
C HIS A 13 2.41 -29.36 -26.07
N GLN A 14 3.23 -28.61 -26.80
CA GLN A 14 3.85 -29.03 -28.06
C GLN A 14 4.72 -30.29 -27.87
N VAL A 15 5.58 -30.31 -26.84
CA VAL A 15 6.47 -31.44 -26.56
C VAL A 15 5.68 -32.69 -26.16
N LEU A 16 4.64 -32.56 -25.32
CA LEU A 16 3.82 -33.69 -24.92
C LEU A 16 3.01 -34.27 -26.09
N VAL A 17 2.53 -33.43 -27.01
CA VAL A 17 1.84 -33.89 -28.24
C VAL A 17 2.83 -34.60 -29.16
N ALA A 18 4.00 -34.00 -29.41
CA ALA A 18 5.04 -34.61 -30.24
C ALA A 18 5.43 -36.02 -29.75
N ASN A 19 5.43 -36.24 -28.43
CA ASN A 19 5.78 -37.51 -27.80
C ASN A 19 4.60 -38.46 -27.51
N ASP A 20 3.36 -38.11 -27.88
CA ASP A 20 2.14 -38.91 -27.55
C ASP A 20 1.97 -39.17 -26.05
N LEU A 21 2.27 -38.15 -25.25
CA LEU A 21 2.10 -38.13 -23.80
C LEU A 21 0.97 -37.20 -23.37
N ARG A 22 0.56 -36.23 -24.21
CA ARG A 22 -0.45 -35.22 -23.89
C ARG A 22 -1.80 -35.80 -23.46
N GLY A 23 -2.19 -36.94 -24.03
CA GLY A 23 -3.45 -37.61 -23.71
C GLY A 23 -3.59 -38.10 -22.26
N ARG A 24 -2.52 -38.09 -21.46
CA ARG A 24 -2.50 -38.60 -20.07
C ARG A 24 -2.19 -37.53 -19.03
N THR A 25 -2.07 -36.28 -19.45
CA THR A 25 -1.56 -35.19 -18.61
C THR A 25 -2.52 -34.02 -18.73
N VAL A 26 -3.06 -33.55 -17.62
CA VAL A 26 -3.76 -32.27 -17.55
C VAL A 26 -2.72 -31.16 -17.44
N LEU A 27 -2.82 -30.13 -18.27
CA LEU A 27 -1.96 -28.96 -18.18
C LEU A 27 -2.69 -27.82 -17.48
N GLN A 28 -2.06 -27.28 -16.44
CA GLN A 28 -2.55 -26.11 -15.70
C GLN A 28 -1.61 -24.93 -15.93
N ALA A 29 -2.17 -23.73 -16.12
CA ALA A 29 -1.42 -22.48 -16.20
C ALA A 29 -1.85 -21.51 -15.09
N ASP A 30 -0.89 -20.79 -14.51
CA ASP A 30 -1.13 -19.66 -13.60
C ASP A 30 -0.10 -18.55 -13.85
N GLY A 31 -0.30 -17.40 -13.21
CA GLY A 31 0.67 -16.29 -13.24
C GLY A 31 0.05 -14.96 -13.68
N GLN A 32 -0.33 -14.13 -12.71
CA GLN A 32 -0.99 -12.83 -12.95
C GLN A 32 -2.24 -12.88 -13.84
N MET A 33 -2.85 -14.06 -14.05
CA MET A 33 -4.14 -14.20 -14.72
C MET A 33 -5.25 -13.46 -13.94
N ARG A 34 -6.00 -12.63 -14.65
CA ARG A 34 -7.01 -11.70 -14.09
C ARG A 34 -8.32 -11.67 -14.87
N THR A 35 -8.32 -12.13 -16.11
CA THR A 35 -9.44 -11.91 -17.06
C THR A 35 -9.86 -13.19 -17.76
N GLY A 36 -11.05 -13.17 -18.35
CA GLY A 36 -11.49 -14.21 -19.28
C GLY A 36 -10.60 -14.28 -20.53
N PHE A 37 -10.04 -13.15 -20.96
CA PHE A 37 -9.05 -13.10 -22.04
C PHE A 37 -7.79 -13.92 -21.70
N ASP A 38 -7.17 -13.71 -20.53
CA ASP A 38 -5.99 -14.47 -20.11
C ASP A 38 -6.25 -15.98 -20.12
N THR A 39 -7.44 -16.36 -19.65
CA THR A 39 -7.91 -17.75 -19.59
C THR A 39 -8.08 -18.33 -21.00
N ALA A 40 -8.64 -17.55 -21.94
CA ALA A 40 -8.80 -17.95 -23.33
C ALA A 40 -7.44 -18.16 -24.02
N ILE A 41 -6.50 -17.22 -23.86
CA ILE A 41 -5.14 -17.36 -24.39
C ILE A 41 -4.44 -18.61 -23.82
N ALA A 42 -4.53 -18.84 -22.51
CA ALA A 42 -3.94 -20.02 -21.88
C ALA A 42 -4.51 -21.33 -22.45
N ALA A 43 -5.83 -21.39 -22.69
CA ALA A 43 -6.44 -22.56 -23.30
C ALA A 43 -5.94 -22.77 -24.74
N LEU A 44 -5.95 -21.73 -25.57
CA LEU A 44 -5.48 -21.78 -26.96
C LEU A 44 -4.01 -22.25 -27.06
N LEU A 45 -3.18 -21.91 -26.07
CA LEU A 45 -1.79 -22.37 -25.98
C LEU A 45 -1.63 -23.78 -25.36
N GLY A 46 -2.68 -24.38 -24.80
CA GLY A 46 -2.72 -25.81 -24.44
C GLY A 46 -3.13 -26.14 -22.99
N ALA A 47 -3.48 -25.15 -22.16
CA ALA A 47 -3.97 -25.36 -20.80
C ALA A 47 -5.40 -25.90 -20.76
N GLU A 48 -5.69 -26.74 -19.77
CA GLU A 48 -7.04 -27.23 -19.43
C GLU A 48 -7.54 -26.67 -18.10
N GLU A 49 -6.63 -26.28 -17.20
CA GLU A 49 -6.92 -25.68 -15.91
C GLU A 49 -6.20 -24.34 -15.72
N PHE A 50 -6.80 -23.45 -14.93
CA PHE A 50 -6.36 -22.07 -14.77
C PHE A 50 -6.26 -21.71 -13.28
N GLY A 51 -5.08 -21.33 -12.83
CA GLY A 51 -4.80 -20.94 -11.45
C GLY A 51 -4.92 -19.43 -11.23
N PHE A 52 -5.72 -19.03 -10.25
CA PHE A 52 -5.88 -17.64 -9.85
C PHE A 52 -5.45 -17.44 -8.39
N ALA A 53 -4.59 -16.46 -8.14
CA ALA A 53 -4.11 -16.13 -6.80
C ALA A 53 -4.31 -14.65 -6.46
N THR A 54 -3.63 -13.74 -7.17
CA THR A 54 -3.67 -12.30 -6.83
C THR A 54 -5.04 -11.67 -7.06
N ALA A 55 -5.73 -11.98 -8.15
CA ALA A 55 -7.04 -11.38 -8.44
C ALA A 55 -8.12 -11.74 -7.40
N PRO A 56 -8.27 -13.02 -6.97
CA PRO A 56 -9.12 -13.36 -5.84
C PRO A 56 -8.73 -12.64 -4.53
N LEU A 57 -7.44 -12.45 -4.25
CA LEU A 57 -7.02 -11.67 -3.08
C LEU A 57 -7.47 -10.20 -3.19
N ILE A 58 -7.44 -9.61 -4.38
CA ILE A 58 -7.92 -8.25 -4.64
C ILE A 58 -9.43 -8.16 -4.43
N THR A 59 -10.21 -9.13 -4.91
CA THR A 59 -11.67 -9.13 -4.74
C THR A 59 -12.07 -9.30 -3.27
N MET A 60 -11.23 -9.96 -2.46
CA MET A 60 -11.36 -10.03 -1.00
C MET A 60 -10.82 -8.80 -0.26
N GLY A 61 -10.32 -7.78 -0.96
CA GLY A 61 -9.92 -6.49 -0.37
C GLY A 61 -8.42 -6.17 -0.42
N CYS A 62 -7.58 -6.96 -1.12
CA CYS A 62 -6.14 -6.65 -1.23
C CYS A 62 -5.93 -5.34 -1.99
N ILE A 63 -5.40 -4.33 -1.28
CA ILE A 63 -5.10 -3.00 -1.82
C ILE A 63 -3.70 -2.90 -2.45
N MET A 64 -3.07 -4.04 -2.76
CA MET A 64 -1.75 -4.13 -3.41
C MET A 64 -0.64 -3.31 -2.72
N MET A 65 -0.65 -3.27 -1.38
CA MET A 65 0.37 -2.57 -0.58
C MET A 65 1.78 -3.18 -0.73
N ARG A 66 1.88 -4.46 -1.11
CA ARG A 66 3.14 -5.23 -1.28
C ARG A 66 4.01 -5.32 -0.01
N LYS A 67 3.35 -5.46 1.13
CA LYS A 67 3.96 -5.64 2.47
C LYS A 67 3.48 -6.91 3.17
N CYS A 68 3.16 -7.95 2.40
CA CYS A 68 2.66 -9.22 2.94
C CYS A 68 3.68 -9.88 3.91
N HIS A 69 4.97 -9.72 3.63
CA HIS A 69 6.06 -10.28 4.43
C HIS A 69 6.31 -9.55 5.75
N THR A 70 5.70 -8.39 6.00
CA THR A 70 5.93 -7.60 7.21
C THR A 70 4.94 -7.88 8.33
N ASN A 71 3.94 -8.76 8.09
CA ASN A 71 2.85 -9.03 9.01
C ASN A 71 1.94 -7.82 9.30
N THR A 72 2.03 -6.74 8.51
CA THR A 72 1.31 -5.46 8.74
C THR A 72 0.27 -5.18 7.65
N CYS A 73 -0.41 -6.21 7.14
CA CYS A 73 -1.46 -6.03 6.13
C CYS A 73 -2.64 -5.22 6.72
N PRO A 74 -2.95 -4.01 6.22
CA PRO A 74 -3.94 -3.11 6.83
C PRO A 74 -5.38 -3.59 6.67
N VAL A 75 -5.61 -4.56 5.78
CA VAL A 75 -6.93 -5.14 5.42
C VAL A 75 -7.06 -6.60 5.85
N GLY A 76 -6.17 -7.08 6.72
CA GLY A 76 -6.32 -8.39 7.37
C GLY A 76 -6.08 -9.62 6.51
N ILE A 77 -5.60 -9.48 5.27
CA ILE A 77 -5.39 -10.62 4.35
C ILE A 77 -4.11 -11.39 4.68
N ALA A 78 -2.94 -10.75 4.53
CA ALA A 78 -1.63 -11.39 4.70
C ALA A 78 -0.99 -10.98 6.03
N THR A 79 -1.62 -11.37 7.13
CA THR A 79 -1.16 -11.08 8.49
C THR A 79 -1.68 -12.13 9.48
N GLN A 80 -0.86 -12.46 10.48
CA GLN A 80 -1.19 -13.28 11.64
C GLN A 80 -1.50 -12.42 12.88
N ASP A 81 -1.31 -11.10 12.79
CA ASP A 81 -1.68 -10.15 13.85
C ASP A 81 -3.22 -10.14 14.04
N PRO A 82 -3.73 -10.45 15.24
CA PRO A 82 -5.17 -10.54 15.49
C PRO A 82 -5.94 -9.24 15.21
N GLU A 83 -5.36 -8.08 15.50
CA GLU A 83 -6.02 -6.77 15.30
C GLU A 83 -6.16 -6.44 13.82
N LEU A 84 -5.14 -6.78 13.04
CA LEU A 84 -5.17 -6.58 11.60
C LEU A 84 -6.10 -7.58 10.94
N ARG A 85 -6.09 -8.84 11.37
CA ARG A 85 -7.02 -9.88 10.88
C ARG A 85 -8.47 -9.50 11.12
N ALA A 86 -8.78 -8.82 12.22
CA ALA A 86 -10.13 -8.31 12.50
C ALA A 86 -10.62 -7.27 11.48
N LYS A 87 -9.74 -6.68 10.67
CA LYS A 87 -10.09 -5.74 9.59
C LYS A 87 -10.40 -6.42 8.25
N PHE A 88 -10.35 -7.75 8.19
CA PHE A 88 -10.68 -8.49 6.97
C PHE A 88 -12.19 -8.47 6.73
N ASP A 89 -12.60 -7.89 5.61
CA ASP A 89 -14.01 -7.73 5.22
C ASP A 89 -14.38 -8.54 3.96
N GLY A 90 -13.44 -9.36 3.45
CA GLY A 90 -13.65 -10.16 2.25
C GLY A 90 -14.67 -11.28 2.47
N GLN A 91 -15.61 -11.43 1.53
CA GLN A 91 -16.64 -12.47 1.57
C GLN A 91 -16.42 -13.51 0.45
N PRO A 92 -16.80 -14.78 0.65
CA PRO A 92 -16.75 -15.80 -0.40
C PRO A 92 -17.46 -15.36 -1.71
N GLU A 93 -18.57 -14.63 -1.59
CA GLU A 93 -19.37 -14.10 -2.69
C GLU A 93 -18.56 -13.18 -3.61
N HIS A 94 -17.58 -12.44 -3.08
CA HIS A 94 -16.73 -11.57 -3.90
C HIS A 94 -15.86 -12.39 -4.87
N VAL A 95 -15.35 -13.54 -4.41
CA VAL A 95 -14.57 -14.47 -5.25
C VAL A 95 -15.48 -15.19 -6.23
N ILE A 96 -16.66 -15.65 -5.78
CA ILE A 96 -17.63 -16.33 -6.64
C ILE A 96 -18.06 -15.41 -7.80
N ASN A 97 -18.44 -14.17 -7.51
CA ASN A 97 -18.86 -13.20 -8.52
C ASN A 97 -17.74 -12.90 -9.50
N TYR A 98 -16.51 -12.70 -9.02
CA TYR A 98 -15.34 -12.51 -9.88
C TYR A 98 -15.11 -13.71 -10.81
N MET A 99 -15.19 -14.94 -10.31
CA MET A 99 -15.01 -16.13 -11.15
C MET A 99 -16.13 -16.27 -12.19
N PHE A 100 -17.37 -15.88 -11.85
CA PHE A 100 -18.45 -15.83 -12.85
C PHE A 100 -18.20 -14.77 -13.93
N MET A 101 -17.66 -13.61 -13.58
CA MET A 101 -17.29 -12.58 -14.56
C MET A 101 -16.18 -13.07 -15.51
N VAL A 102 -15.12 -13.66 -14.98
CA VAL A 102 -14.03 -14.26 -15.79
C VAL A 102 -14.57 -15.36 -16.70
N ALA A 103 -15.44 -16.23 -16.17
CA ALA A 103 -16.05 -17.30 -16.95
C ALA A 103 -17.03 -16.78 -18.02
N GLU A 104 -17.76 -15.69 -17.76
CA GLU A 104 -18.62 -15.04 -18.77
C GLU A 104 -17.78 -14.48 -19.90
N GLU A 105 -16.78 -13.66 -19.57
CA GLU A 105 -15.89 -13.05 -20.55
C GLU A 105 -15.18 -14.11 -21.41
N MET A 106 -14.72 -15.22 -20.81
CA MET A 106 -14.16 -16.33 -21.58
C MET A 106 -15.17 -16.95 -22.54
N ARG A 107 -16.45 -17.10 -22.15
CA ARG A 107 -17.50 -17.64 -23.02
C ARG A 107 -17.82 -16.69 -24.18
N GLU A 108 -17.71 -15.38 -23.99
CA GLU A 108 -17.85 -14.41 -25.08
C GLU A 108 -16.76 -14.62 -26.14
N TYR A 109 -15.50 -14.78 -25.74
CA TYR A 109 -14.40 -15.11 -26.66
C TYR A 109 -14.60 -16.48 -27.33
N MET A 110 -15.01 -17.51 -26.57
CA MET A 110 -15.32 -18.82 -27.13
C MET A 110 -16.41 -18.74 -28.20
N ALA A 111 -17.52 -18.04 -27.91
CA ALA A 111 -18.62 -17.85 -28.84
C ALA A 111 -18.20 -17.10 -30.10
N ALA A 112 -17.38 -16.04 -29.95
CA ALA A 112 -16.84 -15.27 -31.07
C ALA A 112 -15.94 -16.12 -32.00
N MET A 113 -15.17 -17.06 -31.42
CA MET A 113 -14.34 -18.00 -32.17
C MET A 113 -15.08 -19.26 -32.65
N GLY A 114 -16.33 -19.46 -32.24
CA GLY A 114 -17.17 -20.60 -32.64
C GLY A 114 -16.99 -21.87 -31.81
N PHE A 115 -16.36 -21.80 -30.63
CA PHE A 115 -16.20 -22.92 -29.70
C PHE A 115 -17.38 -23.06 -28.74
N LYS A 116 -17.86 -24.29 -28.52
CA LYS A 116 -18.95 -24.58 -27.58
C LYS A 116 -18.46 -25.06 -26.22
N THR A 117 -17.26 -25.63 -26.18
CA THR A 117 -16.65 -26.16 -24.95
C THR A 117 -15.19 -25.74 -24.86
N VAL A 118 -14.65 -25.62 -23.64
CA VAL A 118 -13.24 -25.29 -23.44
C VAL A 118 -12.34 -26.32 -24.10
N SER A 119 -12.69 -27.61 -24.03
CA SER A 119 -11.93 -28.71 -24.65
C SER A 119 -11.76 -28.57 -26.17
N GLU A 120 -12.72 -27.97 -26.88
CA GLU A 120 -12.59 -27.69 -28.33
C GLU A 120 -11.57 -26.58 -28.63
N MET A 121 -11.37 -25.68 -27.66
CA MET A 121 -10.47 -24.53 -27.75
C MET A 121 -9.03 -24.88 -27.35
N VAL A 122 -8.83 -25.88 -26.49
CA VAL A 122 -7.50 -26.25 -25.99
C VAL A 122 -6.52 -26.58 -27.13
N GLY A 123 -5.38 -25.89 -27.16
CA GLY A 123 -4.31 -26.12 -28.12
C GLY A 123 -4.56 -25.55 -29.52
N ARG A 124 -5.64 -24.79 -29.72
CA ARG A 124 -5.97 -24.11 -30.98
C ARG A 124 -5.14 -22.83 -31.19
N ALA A 125 -3.82 -22.95 -31.11
CA ALA A 125 -2.88 -21.85 -31.33
C ALA A 125 -3.01 -21.23 -32.74
N ASP A 126 -3.63 -21.95 -33.69
CA ASP A 126 -3.99 -21.43 -35.02
C ASP A 126 -5.04 -20.31 -35.00
N MET A 127 -5.70 -20.07 -33.86
CA MET A 127 -6.63 -18.95 -33.66
C MET A 127 -5.95 -17.68 -33.13
N LEU A 128 -4.63 -17.70 -32.98
CA LEU A 128 -3.84 -16.59 -32.45
C LEU A 128 -2.89 -16.03 -33.51
N GLU A 129 -2.80 -14.71 -33.57
CA GLU A 129 -1.81 -14.00 -34.39
C GLU A 129 -1.23 -12.80 -33.64
N ALA A 130 -0.05 -12.35 -34.07
CA ALA A 130 0.55 -11.14 -33.53
C ALA A 130 -0.11 -9.90 -34.15
N ASP A 131 -0.45 -8.91 -33.33
CA ASP A 131 -0.99 -7.63 -33.82
C ASP A 131 0.12 -6.79 -34.49
N PRO A 132 0.04 -6.56 -35.81
CA PRO A 132 1.06 -5.82 -36.55
C PRO A 132 1.09 -4.33 -36.20
N GLU A 133 -0.03 -3.71 -35.80
CA GLU A 133 -0.08 -2.30 -35.42
C GLU A 133 0.66 -2.08 -34.10
N THR A 134 0.45 -2.97 -33.13
CA THR A 134 1.15 -2.93 -31.84
C THR A 134 2.66 -3.07 -32.01
N ILE A 135 3.13 -3.97 -32.90
CA ILE A 135 4.57 -4.15 -33.17
C ILE A 135 5.15 -2.92 -33.89
N ALA A 136 4.44 -2.39 -34.90
CA ALA A 136 4.90 -1.23 -35.66
C ALA A 136 4.94 0.05 -34.81
N GLY A 137 4.02 0.22 -33.86
CA GLY A 137 3.93 1.38 -32.98
C GLY A 137 5.00 1.44 -31.88
N ASN A 138 5.86 0.43 -31.73
CA ASN A 138 6.88 0.39 -30.68
C ASN A 138 8.20 -0.20 -31.18
N GLU A 139 9.21 0.67 -31.36
CA GLU A 139 10.57 0.31 -31.77
C GLU A 139 11.16 -0.87 -30.98
N LYS A 140 10.86 -0.98 -29.68
CA LYS A 140 11.40 -2.04 -28.81
C LYS A 140 10.86 -3.43 -29.15
N LEU A 141 9.78 -3.53 -29.94
CA LEU A 141 9.14 -4.78 -30.31
C LEU A 141 9.59 -5.33 -31.66
N GLN A 142 10.38 -4.58 -32.44
CA GLN A 142 10.76 -4.96 -33.82
C GLN A 142 11.52 -6.30 -33.93
N GLY A 143 12.09 -6.82 -32.84
CA GLY A 143 12.79 -8.11 -32.79
C GLY A 143 11.98 -9.29 -32.22
N ILE A 144 10.72 -9.09 -31.85
CA ILE A 144 9.90 -10.16 -31.25
C ILE A 144 9.36 -11.09 -32.34
N ASN A 145 9.61 -12.39 -32.21
CA ASN A 145 9.06 -13.45 -33.05
C ASN A 145 8.26 -14.43 -32.18
N LEU A 146 6.97 -14.60 -32.50
CA LEU A 146 6.05 -15.49 -31.78
C LEU A 146 5.75 -16.81 -32.51
N ASP A 147 6.35 -17.07 -33.69
CA ASP A 147 6.02 -18.20 -34.56
C ASP A 147 6.11 -19.56 -33.85
N LYS A 148 7.15 -19.73 -33.02
CA LYS A 148 7.35 -20.97 -32.25
C LYS A 148 6.28 -21.16 -31.18
N LEU A 149 5.84 -20.08 -30.55
CA LEU A 149 4.80 -20.11 -29.54
C LEU A 149 3.44 -20.42 -30.18
N LEU A 150 3.19 -19.87 -31.37
CA LEU A 150 1.94 -20.02 -32.12
C LEU A 150 1.89 -21.27 -33.00
N THR A 151 2.92 -22.12 -32.97
CA THR A 151 2.94 -23.37 -33.76
C THR A 151 1.85 -24.33 -33.25
N PRO A 152 0.84 -24.70 -34.05
CA PRO A 152 -0.23 -25.58 -33.60
C PRO A 152 0.28 -26.99 -33.34
N ALA A 153 0.14 -27.48 -32.10
CA ALA A 153 0.74 -28.75 -31.68
C ALA A 153 0.23 -29.96 -32.48
N ALA A 154 -1.02 -29.91 -32.96
CA ALA A 154 -1.60 -30.92 -33.85
C ALA A 154 -0.76 -31.18 -35.13
N THR A 155 -0.01 -30.17 -35.59
CA THR A 155 0.85 -30.30 -36.78
C THR A 155 2.14 -31.06 -36.49
N LEU A 156 2.60 -31.08 -35.23
CA LEU A 156 3.82 -31.77 -34.82
C LEU A 156 3.62 -33.29 -34.84
N ARG A 157 2.43 -33.76 -34.46
CA ARG A 157 2.06 -35.18 -34.54
C ARG A 157 0.55 -35.36 -34.75
N PRO A 158 0.10 -35.48 -36.01
CA PRO A 158 -1.32 -35.63 -36.33
C PRO A 158 -1.96 -36.86 -35.68
N GLY A 159 -3.20 -36.70 -35.19
CA GLY A 159 -4.00 -37.78 -34.60
C GLY A 159 -3.74 -38.06 -33.12
N VAL A 160 -2.76 -37.39 -32.49
CA VAL A 160 -2.52 -37.48 -31.05
C VAL A 160 -3.51 -36.57 -30.29
N PRO A 161 -4.06 -37.02 -29.14
CA PRO A 161 -4.91 -36.18 -28.30
C PRO A 161 -4.19 -34.91 -27.82
N GLN A 162 -4.87 -33.77 -27.92
CA GLN A 162 -4.38 -32.47 -27.44
C GLN A 162 -4.87 -32.12 -26.03
N VAL A 163 -5.76 -32.93 -25.48
CA VAL A 163 -6.35 -32.84 -24.13
C VAL A 163 -6.17 -34.16 -23.39
N CYS A 164 -6.35 -34.15 -22.07
CA CYS A 164 -6.28 -35.37 -21.26
C CYS A 164 -7.51 -36.25 -21.50
N VAL A 165 -7.32 -37.45 -22.05
CA VAL A 165 -8.40 -38.39 -22.42
C VAL A 165 -8.29 -39.75 -21.76
N GLN A 166 -7.17 -40.05 -21.10
CA GLN A 166 -6.95 -41.36 -20.47
C GLN A 166 -6.13 -41.25 -19.17
N GLN A 167 -6.36 -42.19 -18.27
CA GLN A 167 -5.63 -42.31 -17.01
C GLN A 167 -4.30 -43.06 -17.20
N GLN A 168 -3.31 -42.77 -16.36
CA GLN A 168 -2.01 -43.43 -16.38
C GLN A 168 -2.02 -44.73 -15.54
N LYS A 169 -1.49 -45.84 -16.10
CA LYS A 169 -1.31 -47.10 -15.35
C LYS A 169 0.02 -47.09 -14.59
N HIS A 170 -0.03 -46.92 -13.27
CA HIS A 170 1.16 -46.80 -12.41
C HIS A 170 1.80 -48.12 -11.96
N GLY A 171 1.28 -49.27 -12.38
CA GLY A 171 1.84 -50.58 -11.99
C GLY A 171 1.69 -50.93 -10.50
N LEU A 172 0.70 -50.35 -9.82
CA LEU A 172 0.49 -50.58 -8.37
C LEU A 172 0.15 -52.04 -8.03
N ASP A 173 -0.32 -52.82 -9.01
CA ASP A 173 -0.69 -54.23 -8.84
C ASP A 173 0.50 -55.14 -8.51
N SER A 174 1.73 -54.74 -8.84
CA SER A 174 2.97 -55.49 -8.55
C SER A 174 3.69 -55.04 -7.28
N THR A 175 3.09 -54.13 -6.49
CA THR A 175 3.59 -53.78 -5.15
C THR A 175 3.42 -54.95 -4.19
N LEU A 176 4.06 -54.93 -3.02
CA LEU A 176 3.86 -55.99 -2.02
C LEU A 176 2.50 -55.85 -1.30
N ASP A 177 2.04 -54.61 -1.11
CA ASP A 177 0.81 -54.31 -0.37
C ASP A 177 -0.43 -54.93 -1.01
N ARG A 178 -0.66 -54.72 -2.31
CA ARG A 178 -1.88 -55.19 -3.01
C ARG A 178 -2.06 -56.71 -3.02
N PRO A 179 -1.08 -57.52 -3.49
CA PRO A 179 -1.24 -58.96 -3.61
C PRO A 179 -1.03 -59.71 -2.29
N VAL A 180 -0.28 -59.16 -1.32
CA VAL A 180 0.10 -59.89 -0.10
C VAL A 180 -0.44 -59.22 1.16
N LEU A 181 -0.04 -57.98 1.46
CA LEU A 181 -0.33 -57.38 2.78
C LEU A 181 -1.82 -57.10 2.98
N LEU A 182 -2.49 -56.46 2.02
CA LEU A 182 -3.91 -56.10 2.14
C LEU A 182 -4.83 -57.32 2.28
N PRO A 183 -4.69 -58.39 1.48
CA PRO A 183 -5.44 -59.62 1.69
C PRO A 183 -5.20 -60.24 3.07
N ALA A 184 -3.94 -60.30 3.52
CA ALA A 184 -3.57 -60.90 4.82
C ALA A 184 -4.08 -60.07 6.01
N CYS A 185 -4.08 -58.74 5.89
CA CYS A 185 -4.46 -57.81 6.95
C CYS A 185 -5.96 -57.48 6.96
N LYS A 186 -6.77 -58.04 6.05
CA LYS A 186 -8.23 -57.82 6.00
C LYS A 186 -8.95 -57.99 7.36
N PRO A 187 -8.58 -58.96 8.24
CA PRO A 187 -9.17 -59.07 9.57
C PRO A 187 -8.93 -57.84 10.48
N ALA A 188 -7.75 -57.22 10.40
CA ALA A 188 -7.42 -56.01 11.16
C ALA A 188 -8.15 -54.77 10.65
N LEU A 189 -8.55 -54.76 9.37
CA LEU A 189 -9.29 -53.67 8.74
C LEU A 189 -10.79 -53.68 9.04
N ASN A 190 -11.30 -54.68 9.77
CA ASN A 190 -12.71 -54.73 10.13
C ASN A 190 -13.08 -53.61 11.12
N LYS A 191 -13.97 -52.71 10.72
CA LYS A 191 -14.38 -51.55 11.54
C LYS A 191 -15.10 -51.91 12.85
N ARG A 192 -15.84 -53.02 12.88
CA ARG A 192 -16.66 -53.40 14.04
C ARG A 192 -15.92 -54.28 15.02
N ASN A 193 -15.07 -55.17 14.50
CA ASN A 193 -14.33 -56.13 15.30
C ASN A 193 -12.98 -56.41 14.62
N PRO A 194 -12.01 -55.47 14.72
CA PRO A 194 -10.68 -55.68 14.19
C PRO A 194 -10.01 -56.83 14.94
N GLN A 195 -9.21 -57.63 14.24
CA GLN A 195 -8.46 -58.75 14.83
C GLN A 195 -6.96 -58.54 14.60
N PRO A 196 -6.09 -58.84 15.59
CA PRO A 196 -4.65 -58.68 15.43
C PRO A 196 -4.12 -59.65 14.36
N VAL A 197 -3.15 -59.18 13.57
CA VAL A 197 -2.57 -59.94 12.46
C VAL A 197 -1.05 -59.95 12.59
N THR A 198 -0.46 -61.15 12.50
CA THR A 198 0.98 -61.33 12.37
C THR A 198 1.26 -62.08 11.09
N LEU A 199 2.17 -61.56 10.25
CA LEU A 199 2.57 -62.24 9.03
C LEU A 199 4.07 -62.15 8.78
N GLU A 200 4.62 -63.16 8.11
CA GLU A 200 6.01 -63.23 7.69
C GLU A 200 6.09 -63.48 6.18
N CYS A 201 6.89 -62.69 5.46
CA CYS A 201 7.09 -62.87 4.02
C CYS A 201 8.44 -62.33 3.52
N GLU A 202 8.81 -62.69 2.29
CA GLU A 202 10.06 -62.24 1.65
C GLU A 202 9.88 -60.84 1.03
N ILE A 203 10.90 -60.00 1.13
CA ILE A 203 10.97 -58.68 0.49
C ILE A 203 12.19 -58.56 -0.44
N LYS A 204 12.00 -57.85 -1.55
CA LYS A 204 13.02 -57.56 -2.56
C LYS A 204 13.12 -56.07 -2.77
N ASN A 205 14.27 -55.59 -3.26
CA ASN A 205 14.50 -54.16 -3.49
C ASN A 205 13.53 -53.53 -4.51
N THR A 206 12.88 -54.35 -5.34
CA THR A 206 11.82 -53.94 -6.27
C THR A 206 10.48 -53.66 -5.58
N HIS A 207 10.26 -54.16 -4.36
CA HIS A 207 9.10 -53.85 -3.54
C HIS A 207 9.32 -52.49 -2.85
N ARG A 208 8.80 -51.44 -3.48
CA ARG A 208 8.88 -50.05 -2.99
C ARG A 208 7.60 -49.68 -2.26
N SER A 209 7.70 -48.72 -1.34
CA SER A 209 6.57 -48.17 -0.58
C SER A 209 5.77 -49.23 0.19
N THR A 210 6.45 -50.29 0.64
CA THR A 210 5.82 -51.38 1.38
C THR A 210 5.24 -50.86 2.70
N GLY A 211 3.97 -51.16 2.94
CA GLY A 211 3.20 -50.75 4.12
C GLY A 211 2.41 -49.46 3.92
N THR A 212 2.66 -48.67 2.86
CA THR A 212 1.98 -47.38 2.66
C THR A 212 0.50 -47.56 2.29
N MET A 213 0.16 -48.51 1.42
CA MET A 213 -1.25 -48.74 1.07
C MET A 213 -2.00 -49.39 2.23
N LEU A 214 -1.34 -50.28 2.97
CA LEU A 214 -1.90 -50.82 4.21
C LEU A 214 -2.19 -49.70 5.22
N SER A 215 -1.25 -48.77 5.42
CA SER A 215 -1.44 -47.60 6.27
C SER A 215 -2.67 -46.77 5.85
N HIS A 216 -2.82 -46.50 4.55
CA HIS A 216 -4.01 -45.83 4.02
C HIS A 216 -5.29 -46.58 4.37
N GLU A 217 -5.32 -47.90 4.21
CA GLU A 217 -6.50 -48.71 4.51
C GLU A 217 -6.83 -48.74 6.00
N VAL A 218 -5.81 -48.80 6.87
CA VAL A 218 -5.99 -48.68 8.33
C VAL A 218 -6.55 -47.31 8.69
N THR A 219 -5.96 -46.23 8.18
CA THR A 219 -6.43 -44.85 8.45
C THR A 219 -7.83 -44.62 7.89
N ARG A 220 -8.17 -45.18 6.72
CA ARG A 220 -9.52 -45.12 6.14
C ARG A 220 -10.54 -45.91 6.96
N ALA A 221 -10.11 -47.00 7.58
CA ALA A 221 -10.97 -47.83 8.41
C ALA A 221 -11.19 -47.22 9.80
N HIS A 222 -10.13 -46.72 10.44
CA HIS A 222 -10.08 -46.41 11.88
C HIS A 222 -9.73 -44.95 12.21
N GLY A 223 -9.52 -44.10 11.20
CA GLY A 223 -9.17 -42.68 11.38
C GLY A 223 -7.73 -42.47 11.83
N GLN A 224 -7.43 -41.25 12.30
CA GLN A 224 -6.07 -40.82 12.66
C GLN A 224 -5.47 -41.56 13.86
N HIS A 225 -6.29 -42.06 14.78
CA HIS A 225 -5.83 -42.82 15.94
C HIS A 225 -5.34 -44.24 15.57
N GLY A 226 -5.66 -44.72 14.35
CA GLY A 226 -5.19 -46.00 13.84
C GLY A 226 -5.67 -47.19 14.66
N LEU A 227 -4.78 -48.16 14.85
CA LEU A 227 -5.00 -49.35 15.65
C LEU A 227 -4.12 -49.31 16.91
N PRO A 228 -4.40 -50.13 17.94
CA PRO A 228 -3.48 -50.31 19.07
C PRO A 228 -2.08 -50.74 18.61
N ASP A 229 -1.05 -50.47 19.41
CA ASP A 229 0.33 -50.86 19.10
C ASP A 229 0.46 -52.36 18.77
N ASP A 230 1.31 -52.67 17.78
CA ASP A 230 1.58 -54.04 17.29
C ASP A 230 0.35 -54.83 16.81
N PHE A 231 -0.80 -54.19 16.59
CA PHE A 231 -2.01 -54.87 16.14
C PHE A 231 -1.85 -55.51 14.76
N ILE A 232 -1.03 -54.91 13.89
CA ILE A 232 -0.54 -55.54 12.68
C ILE A 232 0.99 -55.62 12.77
N HIS A 233 1.53 -56.83 12.84
CA HIS A 233 2.96 -57.08 12.88
C HIS A 233 3.41 -57.81 11.61
N ILE A 234 4.30 -57.19 10.85
CA ILE A 234 4.78 -57.70 9.56
C ILE A 234 6.27 -57.91 9.64
N LYS A 235 6.69 -59.18 9.55
CA LYS A 235 8.09 -59.54 9.48
C LYS A 235 8.49 -59.80 8.03
N LEU A 236 9.52 -59.10 7.58
CA LEU A 236 10.03 -59.14 6.23
C LEU A 236 11.46 -59.68 6.24
N LYS A 237 11.77 -60.58 5.30
CA LYS A 237 13.11 -61.13 5.12
C LYS A 237 13.65 -60.76 3.74
N GLY A 238 14.85 -60.20 3.69
CA GLY A 238 15.49 -59.77 2.44
C GLY A 238 15.76 -58.27 2.40
N HIS A 239 15.75 -57.68 1.21
CA HIS A 239 16.21 -56.32 0.97
C HIS A 239 15.00 -55.43 0.67
N ALA A 240 14.68 -54.47 1.55
CA ALA A 240 13.55 -53.58 1.32
C ALA A 240 13.88 -52.51 0.27
N GLY A 241 12.94 -52.29 -0.65
CA GLY A 241 13.04 -51.21 -1.62
C GLY A 241 12.86 -49.83 -1.00
N GLN A 242 12.91 -48.82 -1.87
CA GLN A 242 12.75 -47.40 -1.52
C GLN A 242 11.42 -47.14 -0.77
N SER A 243 11.45 -46.22 0.19
CA SER A 243 10.25 -45.76 0.94
C SER A 243 9.54 -46.83 1.76
N LEU A 244 10.27 -47.81 2.31
CA LEU A 244 9.72 -48.76 3.29
C LEU A 244 9.01 -48.00 4.42
N ALA A 245 7.80 -48.44 4.79
CA ALA A 245 7.01 -47.85 5.87
C ALA A 245 6.70 -46.35 5.72
N ALA A 246 6.66 -45.84 4.48
CA ALA A 246 6.31 -44.44 4.26
C ALA A 246 4.85 -44.15 4.66
N TYR A 247 4.64 -43.07 5.40
CA TYR A 247 3.35 -42.64 5.97
C TYR A 247 2.66 -43.69 6.84
N MET A 248 3.42 -44.57 7.48
CA MET A 248 2.86 -45.66 8.26
C MET A 248 2.21 -45.15 9.56
N CYS A 249 0.92 -45.44 9.73
CA CYS A 249 0.10 -45.01 10.85
C CYS A 249 0.28 -45.88 12.09
N ALA A 250 -0.24 -45.42 13.23
CA ALA A 250 -0.25 -46.16 14.49
C ALA A 250 -0.90 -47.56 14.36
N GLY A 251 -0.31 -48.51 15.10
CA GLY A 251 -0.73 -49.91 15.19
C GLY A 251 -0.17 -50.86 14.13
N ILE A 252 0.64 -50.35 13.19
CA ILE A 252 1.40 -51.17 12.25
C ILE A 252 2.86 -51.20 12.68
N THR A 253 3.42 -52.41 12.81
CA THR A 253 4.84 -52.66 13.02
C THR A 253 5.40 -53.43 11.82
N ILE A 254 6.43 -52.89 11.20
CA ILE A 254 7.19 -53.56 10.14
C ILE A 254 8.61 -53.83 10.63
N GLU A 255 8.98 -55.10 10.65
CA GLU A 255 10.31 -55.59 11.00
C GLU A 255 10.99 -56.14 9.75
N VAL A 256 12.24 -55.75 9.50
CA VAL A 256 13.05 -56.27 8.37
C VAL A 256 14.30 -56.94 8.91
N SER A 257 14.40 -58.26 8.69
CA SER A 257 15.63 -59.02 8.87
C SER A 257 16.41 -59.01 7.55
N GLY A 258 17.30 -58.03 7.40
CA GLY A 258 17.96 -57.70 6.14
C GLY A 258 18.45 -56.27 6.14
N ASP A 259 18.23 -55.56 5.03
CA ASP A 259 18.54 -54.13 4.89
C ASP A 259 17.40 -53.38 4.19
N ALA A 260 17.51 -52.06 4.11
CA ALA A 260 16.57 -51.22 3.39
C ALA A 260 17.26 -50.10 2.60
N ASN A 261 16.66 -49.70 1.47
CA ASN A 261 17.14 -48.58 0.65
C ASN A 261 16.72 -47.22 1.24
N ASP A 262 16.77 -46.13 0.46
CA ASP A 262 16.48 -44.77 0.95
C ASP A 262 15.01 -44.58 1.38
N TYR A 263 14.77 -43.49 2.13
CA TYR A 263 13.45 -43.03 2.56
C TYR A 263 12.69 -43.95 3.53
N VAL A 264 13.39 -44.81 4.29
CA VAL A 264 12.76 -45.63 5.33
C VAL A 264 12.00 -44.74 6.31
N GLY A 265 10.72 -45.03 6.52
CA GLY A 265 9.86 -44.24 7.40
C GLY A 265 9.62 -42.80 6.92
N LYS A 266 9.72 -42.51 5.62
CA LYS A 266 9.34 -41.19 5.07
C LYS A 266 7.94 -40.79 5.53
N GLY A 267 7.82 -39.65 6.21
CA GLY A 267 6.55 -39.18 6.77
C GLY A 267 5.92 -40.14 7.78
N LEU A 268 6.71 -40.90 8.54
CA LEU A 268 6.20 -41.80 9.58
C LEU A 268 5.18 -41.09 10.48
N SER A 269 4.04 -41.75 10.71
CA SER A 269 2.82 -41.15 11.27
C SER A 269 2.24 -42.00 12.41
N GLY A 270 3.11 -42.55 13.25
CA GLY A 270 2.72 -43.30 14.46
C GLY A 270 3.05 -44.79 14.43
N GLY A 271 3.37 -45.36 13.26
CA GLY A 271 3.78 -46.75 13.14
C GLY A 271 5.19 -47.02 13.69
N ARG A 272 5.57 -48.30 13.77
CA ARG A 272 6.91 -48.74 14.17
C ARG A 272 7.65 -49.42 13.02
N VAL A 273 8.85 -48.93 12.68
CA VAL A 273 9.72 -49.57 11.69
C VAL A 273 11.02 -50.05 12.33
N VAL A 274 11.40 -51.29 12.04
CA VAL A 274 12.58 -51.94 12.62
C VAL A 274 13.40 -52.56 11.48
N VAL A 275 14.70 -52.30 11.43
CA VAL A 275 15.62 -52.91 10.44
C VAL A 275 16.87 -53.40 11.15
N TYR A 276 17.26 -54.65 10.92
CA TYR A 276 18.46 -55.24 11.49
C TYR A 276 19.03 -56.34 10.59
N PRO A 277 20.34 -56.62 10.65
CA PRO A 277 20.96 -57.66 9.83
C PRO A 277 20.50 -59.05 10.24
N PRO A 278 20.39 -60.02 9.31
CA PRO A 278 20.01 -61.39 9.64
C PRO A 278 20.90 -61.98 10.74
N ARG A 279 20.33 -62.82 11.61
CA ARG A 279 21.05 -63.39 12.78
C ARG A 279 22.29 -64.20 12.44
N THR A 280 22.41 -64.64 11.19
CA THR A 280 23.57 -65.37 10.65
C THR A 280 24.69 -64.46 10.16
N SER A 281 24.52 -63.13 10.21
CA SER A 281 25.53 -62.16 9.77
C SER A 281 26.70 -62.11 10.75
N THR A 282 27.92 -62.00 10.22
CA THR A 282 29.16 -62.02 11.02
C THR A 282 29.83 -60.66 11.18
N PHE A 283 29.38 -59.63 10.47
CA PHE A 283 29.90 -58.27 10.57
C PHE A 283 29.29 -57.51 11.76
N ALA A 284 30.01 -56.49 12.26
CA ALA A 284 29.51 -55.59 13.30
C ALA A 284 28.47 -54.63 12.70
N PRO A 285 27.19 -54.64 13.14
CA PRO A 285 26.15 -53.78 12.58
C PRO A 285 26.52 -52.29 12.64
N GLU A 286 27.11 -51.85 13.75
CA GLU A 286 27.49 -50.46 14.02
C GLU A 286 28.57 -49.87 13.08
N GLU A 287 29.23 -50.71 12.29
CA GLU A 287 30.23 -50.30 11.29
C GLU A 287 29.71 -50.38 9.85
N ASN A 288 28.46 -50.82 9.64
CA ASN A 288 27.93 -51.16 8.32
C ASN A 288 26.61 -50.45 8.03
N ILE A 289 26.42 -50.01 6.79
CA ILE A 289 25.19 -49.36 6.35
C ILE A 289 24.05 -50.39 6.34
N ILE A 290 22.95 -50.06 7.02
CA ILE A 290 21.75 -50.90 7.10
C ILE A 290 20.52 -50.26 6.45
N ILE A 291 20.48 -48.92 6.42
CA ILE A 291 19.44 -48.14 5.73
C ILE A 291 20.06 -47.04 4.87
N GLY A 292 19.39 -46.72 3.76
CA GLY A 292 19.81 -45.66 2.85
C GLY A 292 19.59 -44.24 3.37
N ASN A 293 19.61 -43.28 2.45
CA ASN A 293 19.56 -41.85 2.70
C ASN A 293 18.15 -41.38 3.11
N VAL A 294 18.08 -40.20 3.73
CA VAL A 294 16.84 -39.43 3.95
C VAL A 294 15.77 -40.25 4.71
N ALA A 295 16.21 -41.13 5.61
CA ALA A 295 15.33 -41.88 6.47
C ALA A 295 14.60 -40.92 7.43
N LEU A 296 13.32 -41.20 7.67
CA LEU A 296 12.41 -40.40 8.50
C LEU A 296 12.17 -38.97 8.00
N TYR A 297 12.27 -38.75 6.68
CA TYR A 297 12.00 -37.46 6.06
C TYR A 297 10.62 -36.91 6.47
N GLY A 298 10.60 -35.78 7.18
CA GLY A 298 9.36 -35.10 7.54
C GLY A 298 8.50 -35.84 8.57
N ALA A 299 9.02 -36.81 9.31
CA ALA A 299 8.20 -37.69 10.16
C ALA A 299 7.51 -36.94 11.30
N THR A 300 6.24 -37.23 11.60
CA THR A 300 5.41 -36.47 12.56
C THR A 300 4.89 -37.28 13.75
N SER A 301 5.17 -38.58 13.82
CA SER A 301 5.12 -39.41 15.05
C SER A 301 5.57 -40.85 14.73
N GLY A 302 5.74 -41.69 15.76
CA GLY A 302 6.07 -43.11 15.60
C GLY A 302 7.48 -43.46 16.05
N GLU A 303 7.84 -44.73 15.92
CA GLU A 303 9.10 -45.27 16.44
C GLU A 303 9.93 -45.95 15.34
N ALA A 304 11.24 -45.77 15.37
CA ALA A 304 12.16 -46.35 14.40
C ALA A 304 13.41 -46.91 15.07
N PHE A 305 13.76 -48.16 14.77
CA PHE A 305 14.89 -48.85 15.40
C PHE A 305 15.77 -49.52 14.34
N PHE A 306 16.99 -49.02 14.15
CA PHE A 306 17.88 -49.43 13.07
C PHE A 306 19.21 -49.95 13.62
N SER A 307 19.44 -51.25 13.53
CA SER A 307 20.70 -51.85 14.00
C SER A 307 21.74 -51.80 12.88
N GLY A 308 22.39 -50.65 12.80
CA GLY A 308 23.49 -50.33 11.90
C GLY A 308 23.53 -48.85 11.55
N VAL A 309 24.34 -48.50 10.53
CA VAL A 309 24.56 -47.12 10.10
C VAL A 309 23.49 -46.69 9.10
N ALA A 310 22.87 -45.54 9.33
CA ALA A 310 22.09 -44.84 8.31
C ALA A 310 23.03 -44.04 7.40
N ALA A 311 22.70 -43.95 6.12
CA ALA A 311 23.44 -43.08 5.20
C ALA A 311 23.12 -41.58 5.47
N GLU A 312 23.12 -40.75 4.43
CA GLU A 312 23.04 -39.30 4.54
C GLU A 312 21.65 -38.80 4.96
N ARG A 313 21.58 -37.63 5.60
CA ARG A 313 20.33 -36.91 5.93
C ARG A 313 19.34 -37.70 6.79
N PHE A 314 19.85 -38.50 7.72
CA PHE A 314 19.03 -39.18 8.73
C PHE A 314 18.20 -38.17 9.54
N CYS A 315 16.91 -38.42 9.73
CA CYS A 315 15.99 -37.53 10.46
C CYS A 315 15.86 -36.10 9.87
N VAL A 316 16.12 -35.94 8.57
CA VAL A 316 15.90 -34.63 7.91
C VAL A 316 14.43 -34.21 8.03
N ARG A 317 14.19 -32.99 8.51
CA ARG A 317 12.84 -32.48 8.81
C ARG A 317 12.01 -33.35 9.75
N ASN A 318 12.60 -34.17 10.62
CA ASN A 318 11.82 -34.87 11.64
C ASN A 318 11.08 -33.83 12.53
N SER A 319 9.79 -34.07 12.74
CA SER A 319 8.86 -33.20 13.47
C SER A 319 8.15 -33.93 14.61
N GLY A 320 8.47 -35.20 14.88
CA GLY A 320 7.81 -35.92 15.98
C GLY A 320 8.14 -37.40 16.16
N ALA A 321 8.91 -38.04 15.28
CA ALA A 321 9.27 -39.45 15.44
C ALA A 321 10.41 -39.65 16.44
N HIS A 322 10.39 -40.80 17.11
CA HIS A 322 11.48 -41.28 17.97
C HIS A 322 12.29 -42.33 17.24
N ALA A 323 13.60 -42.13 17.12
CA ALA A 323 14.46 -43.00 16.34
C ALA A 323 15.72 -43.39 17.11
N VAL A 324 16.17 -44.64 16.93
CA VAL A 324 17.47 -45.13 17.39
C VAL A 324 18.22 -45.74 16.22
N VAL A 325 19.47 -45.32 16.03
CA VAL A 325 20.38 -45.80 14.98
C VAL A 325 21.80 -45.94 15.52
N GLU A 326 22.63 -46.78 14.91
CA GLU A 326 23.98 -47.09 15.43
C GLU A 326 25.10 -46.28 14.76
N GLY A 327 24.75 -45.37 13.86
CA GLY A 327 25.64 -44.39 13.24
C GLY A 327 24.91 -43.67 12.11
N THR A 328 25.43 -42.53 11.65
CA THR A 328 24.84 -41.77 10.55
C THR A 328 25.89 -41.19 9.60
N GLY A 329 25.53 -40.98 8.34
CA GLY A 329 26.27 -40.14 7.39
C GLY A 329 26.20 -38.65 7.72
N ASP A 330 26.54 -37.80 6.75
CA ASP A 330 26.46 -36.34 6.85
C ASP A 330 25.01 -35.87 6.93
N HIS A 331 24.82 -34.63 7.41
CA HIS A 331 23.54 -33.92 7.47
C HIS A 331 22.47 -34.58 8.35
N ALA A 332 22.86 -35.41 9.32
CA ALA A 332 21.89 -35.96 10.28
C ALA A 332 21.21 -34.82 11.07
N CYS A 333 19.90 -34.98 11.30
CA CYS A 333 18.99 -34.03 11.97
C CYS A 333 18.86 -32.65 11.28
N GLU A 334 19.22 -32.55 10.00
CA GLU A 334 19.04 -31.31 9.23
C GLU A 334 17.57 -30.87 9.17
N TYR A 335 17.29 -29.60 9.45
CA TYR A 335 15.93 -29.04 9.52
C TYR A 335 14.97 -29.75 10.48
N MET A 336 15.47 -30.51 11.46
CA MET A 336 14.63 -31.15 12.48
C MET A 336 13.93 -30.08 13.33
N THR A 337 12.64 -30.29 13.58
CA THR A 337 11.73 -29.35 14.27
C THR A 337 11.02 -29.98 15.46
N GLY A 338 11.13 -31.30 15.65
CA GLY A 338 10.50 -32.05 16.73
C GLY A 338 10.89 -33.53 16.72
N GLY A 339 10.53 -34.27 17.77
CA GLY A 339 10.88 -35.68 17.93
C GLY A 339 12.22 -35.90 18.65
N VAL A 340 12.67 -37.16 18.65
CA VAL A 340 13.89 -37.60 19.37
C VAL A 340 14.74 -38.49 18.47
N ALA A 341 16.02 -38.15 18.30
CA ALA A 341 16.98 -38.96 17.55
C ALA A 341 18.11 -39.43 18.47
N VAL A 342 18.21 -40.74 18.71
CA VAL A 342 19.31 -41.35 19.48
C VAL A 342 20.28 -42.02 18.50
N ILE A 343 21.54 -41.60 18.53
CA ILE A 343 22.59 -42.09 17.62
C ILE A 343 23.68 -42.73 18.47
N LEU A 344 23.85 -44.05 18.34
CA LEU A 344 24.73 -44.85 19.19
C LEU A 344 26.16 -44.98 18.66
N GLY A 345 26.53 -44.19 17.63
CA GLY A 345 27.86 -44.25 17.03
C GLY A 345 28.22 -42.98 16.26
N ASN A 346 29.18 -43.09 15.34
CA ASN A 346 29.73 -41.95 14.61
C ASN A 346 28.65 -41.21 13.79
N THR A 347 28.76 -39.87 13.75
CA THR A 347 27.98 -38.98 12.89
C THR A 347 28.84 -38.42 11.76
N GLY A 348 28.24 -38.09 10.61
CA GLY A 348 28.91 -37.34 9.54
C GLY A 348 28.96 -35.83 9.81
N LYS A 349 29.43 -35.07 8.80
CA LYS A 349 29.56 -33.62 8.82
C LYS A 349 28.22 -32.91 8.78
N ASN A 350 28.23 -31.62 9.10
CA ASN A 350 27.09 -30.72 9.00
C ASN A 350 25.88 -31.19 9.83
N PHE A 351 26.14 -31.83 10.97
CA PHE A 351 25.11 -32.32 11.87
C PHE A 351 24.24 -31.16 12.39
N GLY A 352 22.93 -31.33 12.36
CA GLY A 352 21.95 -30.39 12.91
C GLY A 352 21.82 -29.06 12.18
N ALA A 353 22.26 -28.95 10.91
CA ALA A 353 22.06 -27.73 10.12
C ALA A 353 20.57 -27.37 10.00
N GLY A 354 20.19 -26.14 10.38
CA GLY A 354 18.81 -25.69 10.42
C GLY A 354 17.91 -26.40 11.43
N MET A 355 18.46 -27.18 12.37
CA MET A 355 17.68 -27.84 13.42
C MET A 355 17.14 -26.80 14.40
N SER A 356 15.83 -26.55 14.35
CA SER A 356 15.16 -25.54 15.18
C SER A 356 14.33 -26.14 16.32
N GLY A 357 14.18 -27.47 16.39
CA GLY A 357 13.42 -28.15 17.43
C GLY A 357 13.63 -29.65 17.49
N GLY A 358 13.12 -30.27 18.57
CA GLY A 358 13.39 -31.67 18.93
C GLY A 358 14.72 -31.87 19.66
N TYR A 359 15.01 -33.12 20.02
CA TYR A 359 16.21 -33.51 20.78
C TYR A 359 17.02 -34.56 20.01
N ALA A 360 18.34 -34.38 19.95
CA ALA A 360 19.24 -35.43 19.50
C ALA A 360 20.21 -35.84 20.61
N PHE A 361 20.43 -37.13 20.77
CA PHE A 361 21.34 -37.71 21.76
C PHE A 361 22.37 -38.57 21.03
N VAL A 362 23.62 -38.15 21.05
CA VAL A 362 24.70 -38.80 20.31
C VAL A 362 25.68 -39.41 21.29
N TYR A 363 25.93 -40.71 21.17
CA TYR A 363 27.01 -41.39 21.88
C TYR A 363 28.34 -41.07 21.19
N ASP A 364 29.18 -40.24 21.82
CA ASP A 364 30.41 -39.70 21.24
C ASP A 364 31.65 -39.92 22.15
N PRO A 365 32.05 -41.17 22.40
CA PRO A 365 33.19 -41.49 23.28
C PRO A 365 34.52 -40.91 22.78
N GLU A 366 34.61 -40.64 21.46
CA GLU A 366 35.81 -40.09 20.83
C GLU A 366 35.78 -38.56 20.67
N LYS A 367 34.73 -37.88 21.14
CA LYS A 367 34.57 -36.42 21.06
C LYS A 367 34.67 -35.87 19.63
N ARG A 368 34.14 -36.60 18.65
CA ARG A 368 34.15 -36.28 17.22
C ARG A 368 32.96 -35.45 16.76
N LEU A 369 31.90 -35.35 17.55
CA LEU A 369 30.68 -34.60 17.20
C LEU A 369 30.93 -33.08 17.10
N PRO A 370 31.59 -32.40 18.07
CA PRO A 370 31.73 -30.94 18.02
C PRO A 370 32.31 -30.37 16.72
N PRO A 371 33.41 -30.91 16.14
CA PRO A 371 33.92 -30.42 14.85
C PRO A 371 33.07 -30.80 13.63
N ARG A 372 32.06 -31.65 13.81
CA ARG A 372 31.15 -32.10 12.74
C ARG A 372 29.79 -31.40 12.77
N CYS A 373 29.47 -30.68 13.84
CA CYS A 373 28.26 -29.87 13.95
C CYS A 373 28.27 -28.68 12.99
N ASN A 374 27.09 -28.34 12.49
CA ASN A 374 26.86 -27.06 11.84
C ASN A 374 26.92 -25.91 12.86
N VAL A 375 27.24 -24.71 12.41
CA VAL A 375 27.27 -23.48 13.22
C VAL A 375 25.95 -23.20 13.95
N ASP A 376 24.82 -23.63 13.39
CA ASP A 376 23.48 -23.44 13.96
C ASP A 376 23.30 -24.13 15.32
N VAL A 377 23.99 -25.27 15.53
CA VAL A 377 23.88 -26.08 16.76
C VAL A 377 25.21 -26.31 17.47
N ALA A 378 26.31 -25.76 16.95
CA ALA A 378 27.64 -25.94 17.54
C ALA A 378 27.73 -25.41 18.98
N SER A 379 26.93 -24.39 19.33
CA SER A 379 26.80 -23.85 20.69
C SER A 379 25.70 -24.50 21.54
N ASP A 380 25.01 -25.50 20.99
CA ASP A 380 23.82 -26.15 21.58
C ASP A 380 24.11 -27.57 22.09
N LEU A 381 25.39 -27.90 22.30
CA LEU A 381 25.86 -29.19 22.82
C LEU A 381 25.92 -29.17 24.35
N MET A 382 25.26 -30.13 24.99
CA MET A 382 25.13 -30.26 26.44
C MET A 382 25.42 -31.70 26.90
N PRO A 383 25.88 -31.92 28.15
CA PRO A 383 25.99 -33.27 28.70
C PRO A 383 24.61 -33.87 29.01
N LEU A 384 24.51 -35.21 29.03
CA LEU A 384 23.30 -35.93 29.43
C LEU A 384 23.20 -36.06 30.96
N GLU A 385 22.69 -35.02 31.61
CA GLU A 385 22.60 -34.93 33.09
C GLU A 385 21.16 -34.88 33.62
N GLU A 386 20.20 -34.42 32.83
CA GLU A 386 18.80 -34.29 33.27
C GLU A 386 18.15 -35.68 33.43
N GLU A 387 17.58 -35.97 34.63
CA GLU A 387 17.00 -37.30 34.95
C GLU A 387 15.95 -37.76 33.93
N LYS A 388 15.11 -36.84 33.44
CA LYS A 388 14.07 -37.13 32.42
C LYS A 388 14.69 -37.58 31.10
N ASP A 389 15.81 -36.97 30.69
CA ASP A 389 16.47 -37.26 29.43
C ASP A 389 17.25 -38.57 29.54
N ILE A 390 17.91 -38.80 30.67
CA ILE A 390 18.58 -40.07 30.99
C ILE A 390 17.57 -41.23 30.91
N ALA A 391 16.40 -41.08 31.54
CA ALA A 391 15.34 -42.08 31.50
C ALA A 391 14.80 -42.32 30.08
N LEU A 392 14.61 -41.26 29.30
CA LEU A 392 14.15 -41.32 27.92
C LEU A 392 15.16 -42.06 27.01
N VAL A 393 16.42 -41.66 27.02
CA VAL A 393 17.48 -42.27 26.20
C VAL A 393 17.65 -43.74 26.58
N LYS A 394 17.70 -44.06 27.88
CA LYS A 394 17.81 -45.44 28.35
C LYS A 394 16.63 -46.30 27.90
N SER A 395 15.40 -45.77 27.99
CA SER A 395 14.18 -46.45 27.51
C SER A 395 14.21 -46.71 26.00
N LEU A 396 14.64 -45.73 25.21
CA LEU A 396 14.77 -45.88 23.75
C LEU A 396 15.83 -46.93 23.38
N ILE A 397 16.96 -46.98 24.07
CA ILE A 397 18.01 -48.01 23.85
C ILE A 397 17.52 -49.40 24.29
N GLN A 398 16.73 -49.49 25.37
CA GLN A 398 16.10 -50.74 25.79
C GLN A 398 15.10 -51.25 24.74
N LYS A 399 14.28 -50.37 24.16
CA LYS A 399 13.40 -50.72 23.04
C LYS A 399 14.22 -51.12 21.81
N HIS A 400 15.28 -50.38 21.49
CA HIS A 400 16.20 -50.74 20.40
C HIS A 400 16.76 -52.14 20.58
N LEU A 401 17.25 -52.49 21.78
CA LEU A 401 17.72 -53.83 22.11
C LEU A 401 16.60 -54.88 22.01
N HIS A 402 15.39 -54.56 22.47
CA HIS A 402 14.24 -55.47 22.42
C HIS A 402 13.89 -55.85 20.97
N TYR A 403 13.75 -54.85 20.09
CA TYR A 403 13.32 -55.06 18.70
C TYR A 403 14.45 -55.56 17.80
N THR A 404 15.68 -55.07 17.97
CA THR A 404 16.78 -55.41 17.05
C THR A 404 17.71 -56.50 17.56
N ARG A 405 17.75 -56.75 18.87
CA ARG A 405 18.78 -57.55 19.55
C ARG A 405 20.21 -57.05 19.27
N SER A 406 20.36 -55.73 19.12
CA SER A 406 21.64 -55.07 18.87
C SER A 406 22.71 -55.44 19.93
N PRO A 407 23.88 -55.96 19.52
CA PRO A 407 25.01 -56.18 20.42
C PRO A 407 25.52 -54.88 21.05
N LEU A 408 25.56 -53.78 20.28
CA LEU A 408 25.99 -52.47 20.77
C LEU A 408 25.07 -51.96 21.88
N ALA A 409 23.75 -52.00 21.67
CA ALA A 409 22.78 -51.58 22.68
C ALA A 409 22.90 -52.40 23.98
N ALA A 410 23.14 -53.72 23.88
CA ALA A 410 23.37 -54.57 25.04
C ALA A 410 24.63 -54.18 25.83
N ARG A 411 25.74 -53.86 25.13
CA ARG A 411 26.97 -53.38 25.77
C ARG A 411 26.76 -52.04 26.47
N LEU A 412 26.12 -51.07 25.80
CA LEU A 412 25.85 -49.74 26.38
C LEU A 412 24.96 -49.84 27.63
N LEU A 413 23.95 -50.71 27.64
CA LEU A 413 23.07 -50.90 28.80
C LEU A 413 23.75 -51.63 29.96
N THR A 414 24.71 -52.52 29.68
CA THR A 414 25.47 -53.24 30.72
C THR A 414 26.48 -52.32 31.41
N HIS A 415 27.00 -51.32 30.69
CA HIS A 415 27.95 -50.33 31.19
C HIS A 415 27.35 -48.91 31.19
N TRP A 416 26.07 -48.78 31.58
CA TRP A 416 25.31 -47.55 31.42
C TRP A 416 25.94 -46.35 32.11
N GLU A 417 26.44 -46.51 33.34
CA GLU A 417 27.03 -45.41 34.11
C GLU A 417 28.25 -44.81 33.42
N THR A 418 29.03 -45.62 32.69
CA THR A 418 30.16 -45.14 31.90
C THR A 418 29.70 -44.58 30.55
N ALA A 419 28.80 -45.29 29.86
CA ALA A 419 28.31 -44.87 28.56
C ALA A 419 27.55 -43.53 28.60
N GLN A 420 26.80 -43.27 29.68
CA GLN A 420 26.06 -42.02 29.88
C GLN A 420 26.97 -40.78 29.80
N ALA A 421 28.18 -40.86 30.35
CA ALA A 421 29.12 -39.74 30.39
C ALA A 421 29.61 -39.32 28.99
N ASP A 422 29.51 -40.21 28.01
CA ASP A 422 29.92 -39.97 26.62
C ASP A 422 28.74 -39.55 25.72
N PHE A 423 27.52 -39.43 26.26
CA PHE A 423 26.39 -38.90 25.50
C PHE A 423 26.40 -37.38 25.47
N VAL A 424 26.23 -36.83 24.27
CA VAL A 424 26.00 -35.41 24.01
C VAL A 424 24.53 -35.19 23.64
N LYS A 425 23.85 -34.34 24.41
CA LYS A 425 22.53 -33.80 24.11
C LYS A 425 22.70 -32.59 23.19
N VAL A 426 22.03 -32.59 22.05
CA VAL A 426 21.90 -31.43 21.16
C VAL A 426 20.55 -30.80 21.41
N TYR A 427 20.54 -29.57 21.93
CA TYR A 427 19.35 -28.85 22.37
C TYR A 427 19.29 -27.44 21.77
N PRO A 428 18.65 -27.29 20.59
CA PRO A 428 18.67 -26.07 19.81
C PRO A 428 18.22 -24.83 20.61
N HIS A 429 18.92 -23.71 20.43
CA HIS A 429 18.61 -22.45 21.10
C HIS A 429 17.21 -21.89 20.77
N GLU A 430 16.71 -22.06 19.55
CA GLU A 430 15.35 -21.63 19.17
C GLU A 430 14.28 -22.41 19.96
N LEU A 431 14.47 -23.71 20.20
CA LEU A 431 13.57 -24.50 21.06
C LEU A 431 13.63 -24.01 22.50
N ARG A 432 14.84 -23.78 23.04
CA ARG A 432 15.03 -23.19 24.38
C ARG A 432 14.28 -21.87 24.54
N ARG A 433 14.41 -21.00 23.54
CA ARG A 433 13.72 -19.71 23.50
C ARG A 433 12.21 -19.88 23.46
N ALA A 434 11.71 -20.74 22.59
CA ALA A 434 10.27 -21.01 22.44
C ALA A 434 9.66 -21.60 23.73
N GLU A 435 10.33 -22.56 24.38
CA GLU A 435 9.88 -23.14 25.65
C GLU A 435 9.89 -22.09 26.78
N ALA A 436 10.90 -21.22 26.84
CA ALA A 436 10.94 -20.12 27.79
C ALA A 436 9.82 -19.08 27.56
N GLU A 437 9.53 -18.74 26.30
CA GLU A 437 8.41 -17.87 25.92
C GLU A 437 7.06 -18.51 26.24
N ALA A 438 6.89 -19.82 25.98
CA ALA A 438 5.69 -20.57 26.30
C ALA A 438 5.44 -20.62 27.82
N HIS A 439 6.46 -20.92 28.63
CA HIS A 439 6.35 -20.87 30.09
C HIS A 439 5.97 -19.49 30.61
N LYS A 440 6.51 -18.41 30.02
CA LYS A 440 6.09 -17.04 30.36
C LYS A 440 4.61 -16.80 30.02
N ARG A 441 4.14 -17.25 28.85
CA ARG A 441 2.73 -17.15 28.44
C ARG A 441 1.81 -17.98 29.33
N GLU A 442 2.17 -19.22 29.66
CA GLU A 442 1.39 -20.06 30.59
C GLU A 442 1.30 -19.42 31.98
N GLY A 443 2.40 -18.85 32.47
CA GLY A 443 2.42 -18.05 33.69
C GLY A 443 1.47 -16.85 33.60
N ALA A 444 1.50 -16.09 32.51
CA ALA A 444 0.60 -14.96 32.27
C ALA A 444 -0.88 -15.39 32.16
N VAL A 445 -1.19 -16.48 31.47
CA VAL A 445 -2.54 -17.06 31.35
C VAL A 445 -3.05 -17.56 32.71
N THR A 446 -2.17 -18.13 33.53
CA THR A 446 -2.52 -18.57 34.89
C THR A 446 -2.83 -17.37 35.78
N ALA A 447 -1.99 -16.32 35.75
CA ALA A 447 -2.24 -15.07 36.45
C ALA A 447 -3.53 -14.37 35.97
N MET A 448 -3.80 -14.39 34.66
CA MET A 448 -5.05 -13.91 34.06
C MET A 448 -6.27 -14.68 34.58
N LYS A 449 -6.23 -16.01 34.60
CA LYS A 449 -7.33 -16.84 35.13
C LYS A 449 -7.60 -16.50 36.59
N GLN A 450 -6.55 -16.30 37.40
CA GLN A 450 -6.67 -15.87 38.78
C GLN A 450 -7.32 -14.48 38.88
N ALA A 451 -6.85 -13.49 38.10
CA ALA A 451 -7.42 -12.14 38.06
C ALA A 451 -8.89 -12.10 37.60
N ILE A 452 -9.28 -12.95 36.64
CA ILE A 452 -10.68 -13.06 36.19
C ILE A 452 -11.57 -13.66 37.29
N GLU A 453 -11.07 -14.63 38.04
CA GLU A 453 -11.83 -15.23 39.14
C GLU A 453 -12.02 -14.24 40.30
N GLU A 454 -10.99 -13.44 40.62
CA GLU A 454 -11.11 -12.33 41.57
C GLU A 454 -12.13 -11.26 41.11
N LEU A 455 -12.18 -10.97 39.81
CA LEU A 455 -13.16 -10.04 39.24
C LEU A 455 -14.59 -10.59 39.33
N ARG A 456 -14.79 -11.88 39.06
CA ARG A 456 -16.11 -12.53 39.22
C ARG A 456 -16.58 -12.51 40.66
N GLN A 457 -15.67 -12.71 41.60
CA GLN A 457 -16.00 -12.65 43.01
C GLN A 457 -16.45 -11.23 43.40
N LYS A 458 -15.72 -10.20 42.99
CA LYS A 458 -16.13 -8.79 43.18
C LYS A 458 -17.44 -8.45 42.50
N GLU A 459 -17.67 -8.92 41.27
CA GLU A 459 -18.93 -8.72 40.55
C GLU A 459 -20.12 -9.36 41.29
N ASN A 460 -19.96 -10.56 41.83
CA ASN A 460 -21.00 -11.22 42.63
C ASN A 460 -21.27 -10.48 43.95
N ASP A 461 -20.23 -9.97 44.61
CA ASP A 461 -20.34 -9.21 45.86
C ASP A 461 -21.01 -7.84 45.64
N GLU A 462 -20.70 -7.15 44.53
CA GLU A 462 -21.28 -5.86 44.15
C GLU A 462 -22.70 -5.99 43.57
N ALA A 463 -22.97 -7.01 42.74
CA ALA A 463 -24.31 -7.26 42.19
C ALA A 463 -25.33 -7.66 43.26
N ALA A 464 -24.88 -8.20 44.41
CA ALA A 464 -25.73 -8.45 45.57
C ALA A 464 -26.24 -7.16 46.24
N GLN A 465 -25.70 -5.98 45.89
CA GLN A 465 -25.99 -4.70 46.54
C GLN A 465 -26.75 -3.68 45.65
N VAL A 466 -27.05 -3.98 44.36
CA VAL A 466 -27.61 -2.98 43.42
C VAL A 466 -28.73 -3.54 42.53
N ASN A 467 -29.72 -2.71 42.17
CA ASN A 467 -30.88 -3.09 41.35
C ASN A 467 -30.62 -3.01 39.82
N GLY A 468 -31.12 -4.03 39.10
CA GLY A 468 -31.46 -4.04 37.68
C GLY A 468 -30.46 -3.41 36.71
N ASN A 469 -30.70 -2.16 36.31
CA ASN A 469 -29.94 -1.46 35.26
C ASN A 469 -28.44 -1.30 35.59
N ALA A 470 -28.07 -1.20 36.87
CA ALA A 470 -26.66 -1.10 37.26
C ALA A 470 -25.90 -2.43 37.08
N VAL A 471 -26.61 -3.56 37.20
CA VAL A 471 -26.03 -4.91 37.04
C VAL A 471 -25.70 -5.20 35.58
N GLU A 472 -26.48 -4.68 34.63
CA GLU A 472 -26.20 -4.80 33.19
C GLU A 472 -24.97 -4.00 32.76
N GLU A 473 -24.81 -2.78 33.27
CA GLU A 473 -23.63 -1.94 33.01
C GLU A 473 -22.35 -2.56 33.61
N LEU A 474 -22.44 -3.11 34.82
CA LEU A 474 -21.36 -3.87 35.48
C LEU A 474 -20.93 -5.10 34.67
N LYS A 475 -21.89 -5.89 34.19
CA LYS A 475 -21.63 -7.07 33.33
C LYS A 475 -20.94 -6.68 32.03
N ARG A 476 -21.33 -5.54 31.43
CA ARG A 476 -20.72 -5.03 30.20
C ARG A 476 -19.26 -4.60 30.43
N LEU A 477 -18.98 -3.87 31.50
CA LEU A 477 -17.62 -3.45 31.87
C LEU A 477 -16.72 -4.63 32.25
N ALA A 478 -17.26 -5.63 32.96
CA ALA A 478 -16.56 -6.87 33.29
C ALA A 478 -16.24 -7.71 32.03
N SER A 479 -17.15 -7.75 31.05
CA SER A 479 -16.93 -8.43 29.77
C SER A 479 -15.79 -7.80 28.97
N LEU A 480 -15.75 -6.47 28.87
CA LEU A 480 -14.65 -5.73 28.22
C LEU A 480 -13.31 -5.99 28.91
N LYS A 481 -13.29 -5.96 30.25
CA LYS A 481 -12.10 -6.23 31.06
C LYS A 481 -11.59 -7.66 30.93
N LYS A 482 -12.51 -8.63 30.77
CA LYS A 482 -12.17 -10.03 30.49
C LYS A 482 -11.51 -10.19 29.12
N GLN A 483 -12.00 -9.50 28.10
CA GLN A 483 -11.41 -9.51 26.75
C GLN A 483 -10.00 -8.92 26.73
N GLU A 484 -9.76 -7.86 27.52
CA GLU A 484 -8.46 -7.18 27.62
C GLU A 484 -7.41 -8.03 28.35
N LEU A 485 -7.79 -8.64 29.49
CA LEU A 485 -6.94 -9.59 30.21
C LEU A 485 -6.56 -10.81 29.36
N GLN A 486 -7.49 -11.28 28.51
CA GLN A 486 -7.26 -12.33 27.53
C GLN A 486 -6.24 -11.92 26.46
N TYR A 487 -6.30 -10.67 25.98
CA TYR A 487 -5.37 -10.14 24.99
C TYR A 487 -3.94 -10.04 25.55
N GLU A 488 -3.76 -9.45 26.74
CA GLU A 488 -2.45 -9.30 27.40
C GLU A 488 -1.78 -10.66 27.69
N ALA A 489 -2.56 -11.65 28.12
CA ALA A 489 -2.07 -13.00 28.36
C ALA A 489 -1.62 -13.70 27.06
N LEU A 490 -2.29 -13.44 25.93
CA LEU A 490 -1.91 -13.97 24.62
C LEU A 490 -0.57 -13.36 24.13
N GLN A 491 -0.27 -12.12 24.51
CA GLN A 491 0.99 -11.45 24.18
C GLN A 491 2.14 -11.80 25.15
N GLY A 492 1.86 -12.51 26.25
CA GLY A 492 2.87 -12.88 27.25
C GLY A 492 3.31 -11.74 28.17
N ASN A 493 2.49 -10.69 28.26
CA ASN A 493 2.72 -9.52 29.11
C ASN A 493 2.39 -9.82 30.59
N LYS A 494 2.94 -9.01 31.49
CA LYS A 494 2.81 -9.21 32.94
C LYS A 494 1.41 -8.80 33.41
N VAL A 495 0.59 -9.78 33.80
CA VAL A 495 -0.78 -9.56 34.29
C VAL A 495 -0.79 -9.30 35.80
N SER A 496 -0.19 -8.18 36.26
CA SER A 496 -0.38 -7.67 37.62
C SER A 496 0.14 -6.23 37.77
N GLY A 497 -0.67 -5.34 38.33
CA GLY A 497 -0.30 -3.95 38.64
C GLY A 497 -0.82 -2.96 37.60
N TRP A 498 -1.73 -2.09 38.02
CA TRP A 498 -2.40 -1.11 37.18
C TRP A 498 -1.50 0.06 36.83
N ASP A 499 -1.33 0.36 35.54
CA ASP A 499 -1.52 1.72 35.05
C ASP A 499 -2.05 1.80 33.59
N MET A 500 -3.28 2.33 33.52
CA MET A 500 -4.07 3.01 32.47
C MET A 500 -4.30 2.57 30.99
N LYS A 501 -5.62 2.65 30.68
CA LYS A 501 -6.43 2.98 29.47
C LYS A 501 -6.39 2.03 28.23
N PRO A 502 -7.57 1.54 27.76
CA PRO A 502 -7.66 0.77 26.52
C PRO A 502 -7.26 1.66 25.33
N TRP A 503 -6.10 1.39 24.75
CA TRP A 503 -5.52 2.13 23.62
C TRP A 503 -6.45 2.18 22.39
N PHE A 504 -7.40 1.25 22.31
CA PHE A 504 -8.40 1.16 21.25
C PHE A 504 -9.37 2.35 21.20
N ASN A 505 -9.56 3.08 22.32
CA ASN A 505 -10.53 4.19 22.38
C ASN A 505 -9.91 5.59 22.21
N ILE A 506 -8.60 5.75 22.36
CA ILE A 506 -7.89 7.01 22.05
C ILE A 506 -6.46 6.65 21.63
N ARG A 507 -6.25 6.38 20.34
CA ARG A 507 -4.90 6.33 19.79
C ARG A 507 -4.26 7.71 19.97
N PRO A 508 -3.02 7.82 20.49
CA PRO A 508 -2.35 9.10 20.61
C PRO A 508 -2.17 9.74 19.24
N GLN A 509 -2.28 11.07 19.18
CA GLN A 509 -2.04 11.83 17.94
C GLN A 509 -0.56 12.17 17.77
N VAL A 510 0.17 12.24 18.89
CA VAL A 510 1.59 12.59 18.99
C VAL A 510 2.22 11.67 20.02
N LEU A 511 3.40 11.12 19.71
CA LEU A 511 4.19 10.29 20.60
C LEU A 511 5.56 10.92 20.87
N ASP A 512 5.97 10.87 22.13
CA ASP A 512 7.29 11.30 22.57
C ASP A 512 8.26 10.10 22.46
N GLY A 513 9.09 10.07 21.41
CA GLY A 513 10.11 9.03 21.22
C GLY A 513 10.06 8.34 19.86
N GLN A 514 10.61 7.13 19.79
CA GLN A 514 10.66 6.34 18.55
C GLN A 514 9.31 5.69 18.26
N VAL A 515 8.72 6.03 17.10
CA VAL A 515 7.52 5.37 16.58
C VAL A 515 7.94 4.27 15.60
N ASP A 516 7.40 3.05 15.73
CA ASP A 516 7.68 2.00 14.75
C ASP A 516 7.07 2.38 13.40
N LYS A 517 7.93 2.70 12.44
CA LYS A 517 7.52 3.08 11.09
C LYS A 517 6.60 2.06 10.41
N LYS A 518 6.73 0.77 10.74
CA LYS A 518 5.92 -0.32 10.15
C LYS A 518 4.52 -0.37 10.75
N ARG A 519 4.35 0.10 12.00
CA ARG A 519 3.09 0.04 12.75
C ARG A 519 2.48 1.41 13.06
N GLY A 520 3.12 2.52 12.66
CA GLY A 520 2.65 3.87 12.98
C GLY A 520 1.21 4.18 12.57
N PHE A 521 0.69 3.55 11.51
CA PHE A 521 -0.73 3.70 11.11
C PHE A 521 -1.72 2.98 12.05
N LEU A 522 -1.24 2.03 12.85
CA LEU A 522 -1.98 1.36 13.91
C LEU A 522 -1.90 2.13 15.22
N GLU A 523 -0.74 2.70 15.51
CA GLU A 523 -0.42 3.29 16.82
C GLU A 523 -0.84 4.76 16.94
N VAL A 524 -0.85 5.52 15.84
CA VAL A 524 -1.04 6.98 15.87
C VAL A 524 -2.33 7.39 15.15
N GLU A 525 -3.15 8.25 15.76
CA GLU A 525 -4.34 8.86 15.12
C GLU A 525 -3.98 10.10 14.27
N ARG A 526 -4.81 10.45 13.28
CA ARG A 526 -4.47 11.53 12.36
C ARG A 526 -4.60 12.85 13.09
N LEU A 527 -3.58 13.68 12.96
CA LEU A 527 -3.61 15.07 13.40
C LEU A 527 -2.91 15.95 12.35
N PRO A 528 -3.65 16.77 11.59
CA PRO A 528 -3.04 17.79 10.74
C PRO A 528 -2.46 18.93 11.59
N MET A 529 -1.74 19.85 10.94
CA MET A 529 -1.32 21.09 11.61
C MET A 529 -2.57 21.83 12.09
N PRO A 530 -2.68 22.20 13.37
CA PRO A 530 -3.87 22.88 13.86
C PRO A 530 -3.97 24.28 13.23
N TYR A 531 -5.20 24.78 13.17
CA TYR A 531 -5.43 26.21 12.95
C TYR A 531 -5.40 26.94 14.30
N ARG A 532 -5.05 28.23 14.29
CA ARG A 532 -5.15 29.11 15.46
C ARG A 532 -6.56 29.10 16.03
N ASN A 533 -6.70 29.44 17.31
CA ASN A 533 -8.01 29.52 17.96
C ASN A 533 -8.94 30.46 17.16
N VAL A 534 -10.18 30.02 16.95
CA VAL A 534 -11.18 30.77 16.19
C VAL A 534 -11.45 32.13 16.84
N GLU A 535 -11.51 32.18 18.18
CA GLU A 535 -11.76 33.40 18.97
C GLU A 535 -10.71 34.48 18.69
N GLU A 536 -9.47 34.09 18.44
CA GLU A 536 -8.37 35.02 18.19
C GLU A 536 -8.31 35.41 16.71
N ARG A 537 -8.38 34.43 15.81
CA ARG A 537 -8.08 34.63 14.38
C ARG A 537 -9.16 35.39 13.60
N ILE A 538 -10.37 35.52 14.13
CA ILE A 538 -11.44 36.32 13.50
C ILE A 538 -11.20 37.84 13.64
N HIS A 539 -10.23 38.26 14.45
CA HIS A 539 -9.94 39.67 14.72
C HIS A 539 -8.70 40.20 13.99
N ASP A 540 -7.97 39.35 13.27
CA ASP A 540 -6.78 39.73 12.50
C ASP A 540 -6.76 39.07 11.11
N TYR A 541 -5.76 39.44 10.30
CA TYR A 541 -5.53 38.90 8.97
C TYR A 541 -4.26 38.03 8.87
N ASN A 542 -3.69 37.61 10.00
CA ASN A 542 -2.54 36.71 10.03
C ASN A 542 -2.96 35.30 9.58
N GLU A 543 -2.00 34.46 9.18
CA GLU A 543 -2.29 33.10 8.71
C GLU A 543 -3.16 32.29 9.69
N VAL A 544 -4.13 31.53 9.19
CA VAL A 544 -5.02 30.69 10.02
C VAL A 544 -4.30 29.48 10.60
N LEU A 545 -3.23 29.01 9.94
CA LEU A 545 -2.41 27.90 10.41
C LEU A 545 -1.65 28.34 11.66
N ASP A 546 -1.72 27.50 12.69
CA ASP A 546 -0.97 27.74 13.92
C ASP A 546 0.53 27.54 13.68
N LYS A 547 1.35 28.18 14.52
CA LYS A 547 2.80 28.00 14.54
C LYS A 547 3.22 27.50 15.93
N PRO A 548 3.00 26.20 16.24
CA PRO A 548 3.43 25.63 17.51
C PRO A 548 4.94 25.73 17.66
N ASP A 549 5.43 25.53 18.88
CA ASP A 549 6.85 25.50 19.14
C ASP A 549 7.54 24.39 18.31
N PRO A 550 8.83 24.56 17.95
CA PRO A 550 9.54 23.61 17.09
C PRO A 550 9.61 22.17 17.64
N GLU A 551 9.59 22.00 18.96
CA GLU A 551 9.62 20.68 19.61
C GLU A 551 8.29 19.96 19.37
N HIS A 552 7.16 20.62 19.60
CA HIS A 552 5.85 20.07 19.28
C HIS A 552 5.71 19.71 17.80
N VAL A 553 6.14 20.59 16.89
CA VAL A 553 6.11 20.32 15.44
C VAL A 553 6.96 19.10 15.08
N HIS A 554 8.12 18.94 15.71
CA HIS A 554 8.97 17.76 15.53
C HIS A 554 8.25 16.47 15.94
N HIS A 555 7.66 16.42 17.14
CA HIS A 555 6.94 15.24 17.62
C HIS A 555 5.70 14.92 16.77
N LEU A 556 4.94 15.95 16.40
CA LEU A 556 3.77 15.82 15.52
C LEU A 556 4.17 15.22 14.18
N THR A 557 5.13 15.85 13.49
CA THR A 557 5.53 15.40 12.15
C THR A 557 6.23 14.05 12.17
N HIS A 558 7.04 13.74 13.18
CA HIS A 558 7.63 12.42 13.36
C HIS A 558 6.57 11.32 13.47
N SER A 559 5.54 11.56 14.30
CA SER A 559 4.42 10.63 14.53
C SER A 559 3.52 10.48 13.32
N GLN A 560 3.13 11.60 12.70
CA GLN A 560 2.24 11.61 11.55
C GLN A 560 2.89 11.05 10.28
N ALA A 561 4.18 11.32 10.08
CA ALA A 561 4.94 10.72 8.99
C ALA A 561 5.04 9.20 9.14
N ALA A 562 5.09 8.67 10.38
CA ALA A 562 5.11 7.23 10.64
C ALA A 562 3.87 6.50 10.10
N ARG A 563 2.70 7.16 10.06
CA ARG A 563 1.46 6.61 9.49
C ARG A 563 1.55 6.22 8.00
N CYS A 564 2.52 6.78 7.25
CA CYS A 564 2.69 6.40 5.85
C CYS A 564 3.11 4.93 5.70
N MET A 565 2.28 4.11 5.07
CA MET A 565 2.53 2.67 4.91
C MET A 565 3.67 2.30 3.94
N GLY A 566 4.25 3.26 3.22
CA GLY A 566 5.28 2.99 2.20
C GLY A 566 4.78 2.01 1.13
N CYS A 567 3.58 2.30 0.58
CA CYS A 567 2.87 1.40 -0.34
C CYS A 567 3.68 1.10 -1.60
N GLY A 568 3.64 -0.15 -2.06
CA GLY A 568 4.29 -0.57 -3.31
C GLY A 568 3.71 0.10 -4.57
N THR A 569 2.43 0.48 -4.53
CA THR A 569 1.79 1.35 -5.54
C THR A 569 1.25 2.59 -4.83
N PRO A 570 2.01 3.70 -4.76
CA PRO A 570 1.61 4.86 -3.95
C PRO A 570 0.70 5.83 -4.71
N PHE A 571 -0.60 5.60 -4.71
CA PHE A 571 -1.59 6.45 -5.40
C PHE A 571 -1.51 7.95 -5.05
N CYS A 572 -0.99 8.32 -3.88
CA CYS A 572 -0.77 9.71 -3.51
C CYS A 572 0.19 10.47 -4.44
N HIS A 573 1.11 9.78 -5.14
CA HIS A 573 2.03 10.40 -6.11
C HIS A 573 1.57 10.30 -7.57
N GLN A 574 0.42 9.66 -7.85
CA GLN A 574 -0.06 9.51 -9.22
C GLN A 574 -0.64 10.84 -9.71
N THR A 575 -0.23 11.27 -10.89
CA THR A 575 -0.52 12.61 -11.43
C THR A 575 -1.98 12.83 -11.83
N TYR A 576 -2.77 11.76 -11.90
CA TYR A 576 -4.17 11.78 -12.33
C TYR A 576 -5.17 11.54 -11.18
N THR A 577 -4.77 10.85 -10.11
CA THR A 577 -5.62 10.52 -8.95
C THR A 577 -5.16 11.17 -7.66
N GLY A 578 -3.84 11.32 -7.46
CA GLY A 578 -3.23 11.92 -6.27
C GLY A 578 -2.70 13.33 -6.53
N CYS A 579 -1.40 13.54 -6.30
CA CYS A 579 -0.76 14.84 -6.54
C CYS A 579 -0.52 15.09 -8.04
N PRO A 580 -1.09 16.14 -8.65
CA PRO A 580 -0.84 16.46 -10.08
C PRO A 580 0.63 16.72 -10.44
N LEU A 581 1.41 17.22 -9.49
CA LEU A 581 2.87 17.42 -9.63
C LEU A 581 3.66 16.11 -9.56
N GLY A 582 3.05 15.02 -9.10
CA GLY A 582 3.76 13.76 -8.90
C GLY A 582 4.71 13.78 -7.70
N ASN A 583 4.41 14.60 -6.67
CA ASN A 583 5.25 14.70 -5.48
C ASN A 583 5.56 13.32 -4.89
N LYS A 584 6.84 13.09 -4.55
CA LYS A 584 7.35 11.81 -4.03
C LYS A 584 6.99 11.62 -2.55
N VAL A 585 5.70 11.61 -2.26
CA VAL A 585 5.12 11.61 -0.90
C VAL A 585 5.69 10.54 0.02
N PRO A 586 5.77 9.25 -0.36
CA PRO A 586 6.33 8.24 0.53
C PRO A 586 7.79 8.51 0.91
N GLU A 587 8.56 9.11 0.01
CA GLU A 587 9.99 9.36 0.21
C GLU A 587 10.22 10.52 1.18
N PHE A 588 9.58 11.67 0.95
CA PHE A 588 9.76 12.80 1.86
C PHE A 588 9.16 12.52 3.25
N ASN A 589 8.07 11.74 3.35
CA ASN A 589 7.53 11.32 4.65
C ASN A 589 8.52 10.43 5.40
N ASP A 590 9.17 9.47 4.72
CA ASP A 590 10.18 8.63 5.34
C ASP A 590 11.40 9.45 5.81
N LEU A 591 11.81 10.44 5.01
CA LEU A 591 12.90 11.35 5.37
C LEU A 591 12.55 12.25 6.57
N VAL A 592 11.32 12.79 6.62
CA VAL A 592 10.80 13.54 7.77
C VAL A 592 10.80 12.68 9.04
N HIS A 593 10.28 11.45 8.96
CA HIS A 593 10.28 10.52 10.09
C HIS A 593 11.70 10.23 10.59
N LYS A 594 12.69 10.14 9.70
CA LYS A 594 14.11 9.94 10.04
C LYS A 594 14.85 11.21 10.49
N GLY A 595 14.17 12.36 10.57
CA GLY A 595 14.79 13.64 10.90
C GLY A 595 15.69 14.21 9.80
N ARG A 596 15.64 13.69 8.57
CA ARG A 596 16.48 14.09 7.42
C ARG A 596 15.83 15.21 6.61
N TRP A 597 15.55 16.33 7.27
CA TRP A 597 14.73 17.43 6.76
C TRP A 597 15.25 18.10 5.49
N LYS A 598 16.57 18.34 5.41
CA LYS A 598 17.19 18.96 4.22
C LYS A 598 17.01 18.10 2.96
N GLU A 599 17.10 16.79 3.13
CA GLU A 599 16.87 15.84 2.03
C GLU A 599 15.38 15.73 1.69
N ALA A 600 14.49 15.78 2.68
CA ALA A 600 13.05 15.84 2.46
C ALA A 600 12.67 17.06 1.61
N TYR A 601 13.28 18.22 1.89
CA TYR A 601 13.15 19.42 1.06
C TYR A 601 13.63 19.20 -0.38
N TYR A 602 14.84 18.67 -0.58
CA TYR A 602 15.34 18.40 -1.94
C TYR A 602 14.44 17.45 -2.73
N ARG A 603 13.88 16.42 -2.07
CA ARG A 603 12.92 15.51 -2.68
C ARG A 603 11.61 16.19 -3.07
N LEU A 604 11.11 17.11 -2.24
CA LEU A 604 9.89 17.87 -2.52
C LEU A 604 10.10 18.90 -3.64
N ALA A 605 11.23 19.61 -3.62
CA ALA A 605 11.57 20.65 -4.58
C ALA A 605 11.83 20.11 -6.01
N GLU A 606 12.15 18.81 -6.15
CA GLU A 606 12.32 18.15 -7.44
C GLU A 606 11.06 18.25 -8.31
N THR A 607 9.89 18.14 -7.69
CA THR A 607 8.59 18.08 -8.38
C THR A 607 7.73 19.33 -8.16
N ASN A 608 7.95 20.08 -7.08
CA ASN A 608 7.14 21.25 -6.74
C ASN A 608 7.98 22.53 -6.66
N ASN A 609 7.64 23.52 -7.47
CA ASN A 609 8.28 24.84 -7.45
C ASN A 609 7.95 25.63 -6.18
N PHE A 610 6.70 25.51 -5.68
CA PHE A 610 6.15 26.37 -4.65
C PHE A 610 5.44 25.56 -3.54
N PRO A 611 6.18 24.69 -2.81
CA PRO A 611 5.61 23.91 -1.72
C PRO A 611 4.97 24.78 -0.61
N GLU A 612 5.43 26.02 -0.44
CA GLU A 612 4.81 26.98 0.48
C GLU A 612 3.40 27.41 0.06
N PHE A 613 3.08 27.39 -1.24
CA PHE A 613 1.74 27.72 -1.75
C PHE A 613 0.83 26.51 -1.61
N THR A 614 1.25 25.37 -2.15
CA THR A 614 0.46 24.14 -2.12
C THR A 614 0.22 23.64 -0.69
N GLY A 615 1.20 23.75 0.20
CA GLY A 615 1.06 23.43 1.63
C GLY A 615 -0.04 24.24 2.33
N ARG A 616 -0.42 25.40 1.81
CA ARG A 616 -1.45 26.30 2.39
C ARG A 616 -2.79 26.21 1.67
N VAL A 617 -2.79 26.35 0.35
CA VAL A 617 -4.05 26.51 -0.43
C VAL A 617 -4.50 25.24 -1.12
N CYS A 618 -3.65 24.23 -1.30
CA CYS A 618 -4.05 23.01 -1.98
C CYS A 618 -5.08 22.26 -1.11
N PRO A 619 -6.16 21.71 -1.70
CA PRO A 619 -7.12 20.92 -0.94
C PRO A 619 -6.66 19.45 -0.79
N ALA A 620 -5.37 19.17 -1.05
CA ALA A 620 -4.66 17.92 -0.81
C ALA A 620 -5.26 16.66 -1.50
N PRO A 621 -5.33 16.61 -2.85
CA PRO A 621 -5.80 15.42 -3.57
C PRO A 621 -4.96 14.17 -3.30
N CYS A 622 -3.68 14.35 -2.97
CA CYS A 622 -2.79 13.29 -2.50
C CYS A 622 -3.29 12.57 -1.24
N GLU A 623 -3.96 13.27 -0.32
CA GLU A 623 -4.58 12.67 0.87
C GLU A 623 -5.85 11.91 0.51
N GLY A 624 -6.66 12.45 -0.40
CA GLY A 624 -7.87 11.80 -0.92
C GLY A 624 -7.59 10.48 -1.66
N ALA A 625 -6.42 10.37 -2.30
CA ALA A 625 -5.94 9.17 -2.97
C ALA A 625 -5.02 8.29 -2.10
N CYS A 626 -4.80 8.65 -0.83
CA CYS A 626 -3.97 7.84 0.05
C CYS A 626 -4.56 6.43 0.20
N VAL A 627 -3.73 5.39 0.07
CA VAL A 627 -4.16 3.98 0.22
C VAL A 627 -4.69 3.70 1.62
N LEU A 628 -4.14 4.35 2.65
CA LEU A 628 -4.67 4.25 4.03
C LEU A 628 -6.11 4.78 4.11
N GLY A 629 -6.45 5.75 3.25
CA GLY A 629 -7.78 6.35 3.10
C GLY A 629 -8.90 5.38 2.72
N ILE A 630 -8.57 4.14 2.36
CA ILE A 630 -9.55 3.09 2.04
C ILE A 630 -10.27 2.61 3.31
N ASN A 631 -9.56 2.49 4.42
CA ASN A 631 -10.10 1.92 5.66
C ASN A 631 -9.79 2.71 6.93
N GLN A 632 -8.96 3.75 6.85
CA GLN A 632 -8.66 4.66 7.96
C GLN A 632 -8.44 6.09 7.44
N ASN A 633 -8.27 7.04 8.36
CA ASN A 633 -7.88 8.41 8.00
C ASN A 633 -6.57 8.43 7.18
N PRO A 634 -6.45 9.25 6.13
CA PRO A 634 -5.24 9.32 5.32
C PRO A 634 -4.05 9.89 6.10
N VAL A 635 -2.85 9.80 5.53
CA VAL A 635 -1.66 10.49 6.06
C VAL A 635 -1.84 12.00 5.90
N SER A 636 -1.41 12.82 6.86
CA SER A 636 -1.42 14.29 6.78
C SER A 636 -0.29 14.83 5.89
N ILE A 637 -0.37 14.54 4.60
CA ILE A 637 0.62 14.89 3.59
C ILE A 637 0.78 16.40 3.45
N LYS A 638 -0.33 17.17 3.49
CA LYS A 638 -0.31 18.64 3.38
C LYS A 638 0.48 19.27 4.52
N THR A 639 0.31 18.74 5.74
CA THR A 639 1.11 19.15 6.91
C THR A 639 2.59 18.93 6.66
N MET A 640 2.99 17.75 6.18
CA MET A 640 4.42 17.47 5.93
C MET A 640 4.99 18.39 4.86
N GLU A 641 4.26 18.61 3.76
CA GLU A 641 4.66 19.51 2.68
C GLU A 641 4.87 20.94 3.19
N GLN A 642 3.92 21.46 3.98
CA GLN A 642 4.02 22.78 4.59
C GLN A 642 5.22 22.87 5.54
N THR A 643 5.35 21.93 6.48
CA THR A 643 6.44 21.97 7.49
C THR A 643 7.82 21.82 6.84
N ILE A 644 7.98 20.98 5.81
CA ILE A 644 9.23 20.89 5.05
C ILE A 644 9.57 22.24 4.43
N SER A 645 8.58 22.91 3.82
CA SER A 645 8.78 24.20 3.16
C SER A 645 9.15 25.30 4.16
N ASP A 646 8.38 25.43 5.25
CA ASP A 646 8.59 26.48 6.25
C ASP A 646 9.97 26.29 6.92
N ARG A 647 10.32 25.05 7.28
CA ARG A 647 11.65 24.74 7.83
C ARG A 647 12.79 25.02 6.85
N ALA A 648 12.60 24.75 5.55
CA ALA A 648 13.62 25.05 4.54
C ALA A 648 13.90 26.56 4.41
N TRP A 649 12.92 27.41 4.68
CA TRP A 649 13.11 28.86 4.78
C TRP A 649 13.83 29.23 6.08
N ASP A 650 13.37 28.73 7.23
CA ASP A 650 13.93 29.07 8.54
C ASP A 650 15.40 28.65 8.69
N GLU A 651 15.76 27.50 8.10
CA GLU A 651 17.12 26.94 8.14
C GLU A 651 18.01 27.48 6.99
N GLY A 652 17.48 28.35 6.13
CA GLY A 652 18.23 28.96 5.02
C GLY A 652 18.63 27.99 3.90
N TRP A 653 17.82 26.97 3.62
CA TRP A 653 18.06 26.03 2.51
C TRP A 653 17.43 26.50 1.19
N MET A 654 16.38 27.32 1.26
CA MET A 654 15.80 28.05 0.12
C MET A 654 16.69 29.23 -0.25
N VAL A 655 17.70 28.99 -1.09
CA VAL A 655 18.65 30.02 -1.56
C VAL A 655 18.56 30.19 -3.07
N PRO A 656 18.81 31.41 -3.61
CA PRO A 656 18.78 31.64 -5.06
C PRO A 656 19.77 30.73 -5.80
N GLN A 657 19.31 30.04 -6.84
CA GLN A 657 20.14 29.23 -7.75
C GLN A 657 20.06 29.75 -9.20
N PRO A 658 20.72 30.88 -9.53
CA PRO A 658 20.77 31.37 -10.90
C PRO A 658 21.48 30.36 -11.83
N PRO A 659 21.07 30.26 -13.11
CA PRO A 659 21.68 29.32 -14.06
C PRO A 659 23.16 29.67 -14.30
N SER A 660 24.00 28.63 -14.41
CA SER A 660 25.44 28.79 -14.62
C SER A 660 25.82 29.29 -16.02
N GLN A 661 24.94 29.07 -17.01
CA GLN A 661 25.11 29.55 -18.38
C GLN A 661 23.78 30.08 -18.92
N ARG A 662 23.84 31.14 -19.73
CA ARG A 662 22.69 31.71 -20.43
C ARG A 662 22.68 31.23 -21.88
N THR A 663 21.51 30.81 -22.35
CA THR A 663 21.28 30.32 -23.72
C THR A 663 21.19 31.45 -24.76
N GLY A 664 21.03 32.70 -24.30
CA GLY A 664 20.75 33.86 -25.17
C GLY A 664 19.30 33.93 -25.68
N LYS A 665 18.45 32.96 -25.32
CA LYS A 665 17.02 32.94 -25.68
C LYS A 665 16.19 33.79 -24.73
N LYS A 666 15.24 34.54 -25.29
CA LYS A 666 14.33 35.42 -24.53
C LYS A 666 12.90 34.91 -24.55
N ILE A 667 12.29 34.81 -23.39
CA ILE A 667 10.93 34.30 -23.22
C ILE A 667 10.07 35.31 -22.46
N ALA A 668 8.93 35.66 -23.05
CA ALA A 668 7.92 36.46 -22.39
C ALA A 668 6.85 35.55 -21.78
N VAL A 669 6.57 35.71 -20.49
CA VAL A 669 5.49 35.02 -19.78
C VAL A 669 4.44 36.05 -19.40
N ILE A 670 3.20 35.87 -19.85
CA ILE A 670 2.11 36.82 -19.60
C ILE A 670 1.22 36.26 -18.48
N GLY A 671 1.24 36.93 -17.33
CA GLY A 671 0.56 36.54 -16.10
C GLY A 671 1.53 36.00 -15.04
N SER A 672 1.45 36.53 -13.82
CA SER A 672 2.30 36.11 -12.70
C SER A 672 1.60 35.17 -11.70
N GLY A 673 0.53 34.50 -12.12
CA GLY A 673 -0.09 33.44 -11.32
C GLY A 673 0.81 32.19 -11.21
N PRO A 674 0.40 31.16 -10.45
CA PRO A 674 1.23 29.99 -10.20
C PRO A 674 1.72 29.27 -11.47
N ALA A 675 0.92 29.23 -12.55
CA ALA A 675 1.33 28.67 -13.83
C ALA A 675 2.47 29.47 -14.49
N GLY A 676 2.31 30.80 -14.58
CA GLY A 676 3.31 31.68 -15.17
C GLY A 676 4.61 31.70 -14.38
N MET A 677 4.52 31.79 -13.05
CA MET A 677 5.70 31.70 -12.17
C MET A 677 6.39 30.34 -12.30
N ALA A 678 5.66 29.22 -12.36
CA ALA A 678 6.26 27.89 -12.49
C ALA A 678 6.97 27.73 -13.83
N ALA A 679 6.35 28.21 -14.92
CA ALA A 679 6.98 28.23 -16.24
C ALA A 679 8.25 29.09 -16.23
N ALA A 680 8.19 30.29 -15.64
CA ALA A 680 9.32 31.19 -15.55
C ALA A 680 10.49 30.62 -14.75
N ASP A 681 10.21 29.98 -13.61
CA ASP A 681 11.21 29.30 -12.79
C ASP A 681 11.94 28.19 -13.58
N GLN A 682 11.20 27.31 -14.25
CA GLN A 682 11.78 26.20 -15.02
C GLN A 682 12.57 26.68 -16.25
N LEU A 683 12.06 27.68 -16.97
CA LEU A 683 12.75 28.25 -18.13
C LEU A 683 14.01 29.03 -17.74
N ASN A 684 13.98 29.75 -16.62
CA ASN A 684 15.16 30.42 -16.08
C ASN A 684 16.24 29.41 -15.67
N LYS A 685 15.85 28.30 -15.01
CA LYS A 685 16.76 27.19 -14.66
C LYS A 685 17.36 26.51 -15.89
N SER A 686 16.64 26.49 -17.01
CA SER A 686 17.14 26.00 -18.31
C SER A 686 18.11 26.99 -18.99
N GLY A 687 18.38 28.15 -18.37
CA GLY A 687 19.33 29.14 -18.85
C GLY A 687 18.73 30.19 -19.79
N HIS A 688 17.40 30.24 -19.96
CA HIS A 688 16.76 31.29 -20.75
C HIS A 688 16.65 32.61 -19.97
N GLU A 689 16.57 33.74 -20.68
CA GLU A 689 16.18 35.03 -20.10
C GLU A 689 14.66 35.12 -20.08
N VAL A 690 14.07 35.27 -18.89
CA VAL A 690 12.61 35.25 -18.73
C VAL A 690 12.11 36.57 -18.16
N ILE A 691 11.10 37.12 -18.83
CA ILE A 691 10.38 38.33 -18.39
C ILE A 691 8.91 37.96 -18.15
N VAL A 692 8.44 38.16 -16.93
CA VAL A 692 7.04 37.94 -16.52
C VAL A 692 6.31 39.29 -16.52
N TYR A 693 5.24 39.40 -17.28
CA TYR A 693 4.38 40.58 -17.36
C TYR A 693 3.13 40.38 -16.51
N GLU A 694 2.92 41.25 -15.53
CA GLU A 694 1.77 41.23 -14.62
C GLU A 694 0.95 42.51 -14.78
N ARG A 695 -0.36 42.36 -14.94
CA ARG A 695 -1.28 43.50 -15.09
C ARG A 695 -1.46 44.30 -13.80
N SER A 696 -1.34 43.64 -12.66
CA SER A 696 -1.48 44.24 -11.33
C SER A 696 -0.18 44.92 -10.89
N ASP A 697 -0.25 45.71 -9.82
CA ASP A 697 0.88 46.44 -9.24
C ASP A 697 1.88 45.55 -8.46
N ARG A 698 1.49 44.30 -8.17
CA ARG A 698 2.32 43.30 -7.48
C ARG A 698 2.23 41.94 -8.18
N ALA A 699 3.33 41.20 -8.23
CA ALA A 699 3.41 39.86 -8.80
C ALA A 699 2.82 38.78 -7.87
N GLY A 700 2.38 37.66 -8.45
CA GLY A 700 1.81 36.51 -7.76
C GLY A 700 0.38 36.15 -8.20
N GLY A 701 -0.23 36.97 -9.07
CA GLY A 701 -1.58 36.74 -9.62
C GLY A 701 -2.61 36.44 -8.53
N LEU A 702 -3.33 35.31 -8.67
CA LEU A 702 -4.32 34.86 -7.69
C LEU A 702 -3.73 34.68 -6.28
N MET A 703 -2.47 34.27 -6.14
CA MET A 703 -1.87 34.10 -4.81
C MET A 703 -1.68 35.45 -4.09
N MET A 704 -1.47 36.52 -4.86
CA MET A 704 -1.32 37.87 -4.33
C MET A 704 -2.68 38.50 -4.00
N TYR A 705 -3.63 38.50 -4.93
CA TYR A 705 -4.89 39.25 -4.78
C TYR A 705 -6.17 38.42 -4.72
N GLY A 706 -6.14 37.14 -5.05
CA GLY A 706 -7.33 36.28 -5.03
C GLY A 706 -7.51 35.52 -3.74
N VAL A 707 -6.48 34.77 -3.34
CA VAL A 707 -6.43 34.10 -2.04
C VAL A 707 -6.27 35.19 -0.97
N PRO A 708 -7.06 35.20 0.11
CA PRO A 708 -6.95 36.25 1.13
C PRO A 708 -5.70 36.08 2.02
N ASN A 709 -5.27 37.15 2.70
CA ASN A 709 -4.03 37.15 3.50
C ASN A 709 -4.03 36.11 4.62
N MET A 710 -5.17 35.90 5.31
CA MET A 710 -5.25 34.92 6.39
C MET A 710 -5.11 33.46 5.91
N LYS A 711 -5.27 33.16 4.62
CA LYS A 711 -5.07 31.81 4.09
C LYS A 711 -3.63 31.59 3.63
N THR A 712 -2.98 32.64 3.14
CA THR A 712 -1.56 32.64 2.74
C THR A 712 -1.04 34.05 2.82
N ASP A 713 -0.01 34.27 3.62
CA ASP A 713 0.56 35.60 3.83
C ASP A 713 1.15 36.17 2.53
N LYS A 714 0.87 37.45 2.24
CA LYS A 714 1.32 38.06 0.97
C LYS A 714 2.76 38.51 0.99
N LEU A 715 3.30 38.88 2.15
CA LEU A 715 4.66 39.39 2.27
C LEU A 715 5.63 38.24 2.55
N ASP A 716 5.38 37.49 3.62
CA ASP A 716 6.29 36.46 4.12
C ASP A 716 6.26 35.18 3.27
N VAL A 717 5.23 34.96 2.45
CA VAL A 717 5.12 33.77 1.60
C VAL A 717 5.17 34.11 0.11
N VAL A 718 4.24 34.94 -0.38
CA VAL A 718 4.15 35.23 -1.83
C VAL A 718 5.29 36.14 -2.30
N GLN A 719 5.45 37.31 -1.68
CA GLN A 719 6.50 38.26 -2.07
C GLN A 719 7.90 37.67 -1.88
N ARG A 720 8.15 36.98 -0.75
CA ARG A 720 9.42 36.27 -0.52
C ARG A 720 9.79 35.30 -1.65
N ARG A 721 8.82 34.57 -2.22
CA ARG A 721 9.07 33.69 -3.37
C ARG A 721 9.36 34.48 -4.65
N VAL A 722 8.62 35.56 -4.89
CA VAL A 722 8.89 36.46 -6.04
C VAL A 722 10.31 37.02 -5.95
N ASP A 723 10.73 37.47 -4.77
CA ASP A 723 12.06 38.01 -4.52
C ASP A 723 13.16 36.96 -4.75
N LEU A 724 12.94 35.71 -4.33
CA LEU A 724 13.84 34.60 -4.62
C LEU A 724 14.00 34.38 -6.13
N MET A 725 12.89 34.32 -6.88
CA MET A 725 12.94 34.15 -8.34
C MET A 725 13.61 35.35 -9.03
N ALA A 726 13.40 36.56 -8.51
CA ALA A 726 14.06 37.77 -9.01
C ALA A 726 15.58 37.70 -8.78
N ALA A 727 16.01 37.23 -7.61
CA ALA A 727 17.42 36.99 -7.30
C ALA A 727 18.05 35.88 -8.18
N GLU A 728 17.24 34.94 -8.69
CA GLU A 728 17.67 33.92 -9.68
C GLU A 728 17.74 34.45 -11.12
N GLY A 729 17.27 35.68 -11.36
CA GLY A 729 17.34 36.38 -12.64
C GLY A 729 16.04 36.41 -13.44
N VAL A 730 14.89 36.04 -12.86
CA VAL A 730 13.58 36.25 -13.49
C VAL A 730 13.20 37.73 -13.34
N ARG A 731 12.85 38.40 -14.45
CA ARG A 731 12.43 39.81 -14.40
C ARG A 731 10.90 39.91 -14.33
N PHE A 732 10.38 40.67 -13.38
CA PHE A 732 8.95 40.98 -13.29
C PHE A 732 8.68 42.41 -13.76
N VAL A 733 7.68 42.57 -14.63
CA VAL A 733 7.16 43.86 -15.09
C VAL A 733 5.71 43.97 -14.64
N VAL A 734 5.45 44.79 -13.63
CA VAL A 734 4.13 45.03 -13.04
C VAL A 734 3.42 46.20 -13.73
N ASN A 735 2.11 46.34 -13.50
CA ASN A 735 1.25 47.31 -14.19
C ASN A 735 1.30 47.17 -15.73
N ALA A 736 1.66 46.00 -16.23
CA ALA A 736 1.82 45.68 -17.64
C ALA A 736 0.63 44.85 -18.11
N ASN A 737 -0.46 45.53 -18.45
CA ASN A 737 -1.61 44.91 -19.06
C ASN A 737 -1.34 44.67 -20.56
N VAL A 738 -1.06 43.41 -20.93
CA VAL A 738 -0.71 43.00 -22.29
C VAL A 738 -1.96 42.90 -23.17
N GLY A 739 -1.95 43.59 -24.31
CA GLY A 739 -3.14 43.84 -25.15
C GLY A 739 -3.76 45.22 -24.92
N ASP A 740 -3.32 45.96 -23.88
CA ASP A 740 -3.73 47.33 -23.57
C ASP A 740 -2.51 48.27 -23.52
N SER A 741 -1.81 48.25 -22.39
CA SER A 741 -0.63 49.10 -22.10
C SER A 741 0.67 48.55 -22.71
N VAL A 742 0.69 47.26 -23.06
CA VAL A 742 1.84 46.59 -23.68
C VAL A 742 1.36 45.83 -24.91
N SER A 743 2.01 46.06 -26.05
CA SER A 743 1.66 45.40 -27.32
C SER A 743 2.07 43.93 -27.32
N VAL A 744 1.10 43.03 -27.49
CA VAL A 744 1.37 41.59 -27.58
C VAL A 744 2.13 41.23 -28.87
N ALA A 745 1.90 41.97 -29.95
CA ALA A 745 2.62 41.79 -31.21
C ALA A 745 4.11 42.13 -31.04
N ASP A 746 4.42 43.19 -30.28
CA ASP A 746 5.82 43.54 -29.99
C ASP A 746 6.48 42.49 -29.09
N LEU A 747 5.76 41.93 -28.12
CA LEU A 747 6.29 40.85 -27.29
C LEU A 747 6.57 39.58 -28.11
N HIS A 748 5.68 39.21 -29.02
CA HIS A 748 5.87 38.06 -29.91
C HIS A 748 7.03 38.28 -30.89
N ALA A 749 7.15 39.50 -31.45
CA ALA A 749 8.26 39.86 -32.33
C ALA A 749 9.61 39.83 -31.61
N ASN A 750 9.68 40.31 -30.36
CA ASN A 750 10.93 40.48 -29.60
C ASN A 750 11.28 39.31 -28.66
N SER A 751 10.54 38.20 -28.73
CA SER A 751 10.80 36.99 -27.93
C SER A 751 11.01 35.77 -28.83
N ASP A 752 11.84 34.83 -28.36
CA ASP A 752 11.98 33.52 -29.00
C ASP A 752 10.73 32.66 -28.76
N ALA A 753 10.06 32.82 -27.62
CA ALA A 753 8.77 32.22 -27.30
C ALA A 753 7.93 33.11 -26.37
N VAL A 754 6.60 32.93 -26.40
CA VAL A 754 5.64 33.58 -25.51
C VAL A 754 4.80 32.52 -24.81
N VAL A 755 4.67 32.61 -23.48
CA VAL A 755 3.81 31.74 -22.66
C VAL A 755 2.63 32.56 -22.13
N LEU A 756 1.42 32.14 -22.47
CA LEU A 756 0.17 32.71 -22.00
C LEU A 756 -0.25 31.98 -20.71
N ALA A 757 -0.26 32.71 -19.58
CA ALA A 757 -0.65 32.21 -18.27
C ALA A 757 -1.60 33.21 -17.56
N VAL A 758 -2.53 33.77 -18.34
CA VAL A 758 -3.41 34.89 -17.93
C VAL A 758 -4.56 34.49 -17.00
N GLY A 759 -4.74 33.19 -16.74
CA GLY A 759 -5.80 32.66 -15.89
C GLY A 759 -7.19 32.66 -16.56
N ALA A 760 -8.21 32.22 -15.81
CA ALA A 760 -9.62 32.28 -16.23
C ALA A 760 -10.33 33.43 -15.50
N THR A 761 -10.20 34.65 -16.01
CA THR A 761 -10.61 35.86 -15.30
C THR A 761 -12.08 36.24 -15.49
N LYS A 762 -12.80 35.63 -16.44
CA LYS A 762 -14.22 35.93 -16.69
C LYS A 762 -15.13 35.25 -15.67
N PRO A 763 -15.73 35.98 -14.70
CA PRO A 763 -16.58 35.36 -13.68
C PRO A 763 -17.89 34.85 -14.31
N ARG A 764 -18.48 33.82 -13.70
CA ARG A 764 -19.84 33.39 -14.02
C ARG A 764 -20.83 34.35 -13.36
N ASP A 765 -21.72 34.90 -14.18
CA ASP A 765 -22.75 35.83 -13.73
C ASP A 765 -24.09 35.15 -13.47
N LEU A 766 -24.98 35.84 -12.75
CA LEU A 766 -26.34 35.42 -12.44
C LEU A 766 -27.35 36.47 -12.95
N PRO A 767 -27.70 36.44 -14.25
CA PRO A 767 -28.53 37.47 -14.89
C PRO A 767 -30.03 37.25 -14.59
N ILE A 768 -30.41 37.47 -13.34
CA ILE A 768 -31.81 37.43 -12.86
C ILE A 768 -32.29 38.84 -12.51
N GLU A 769 -33.60 39.00 -12.29
CA GLU A 769 -34.18 40.30 -11.91
C GLU A 769 -33.46 40.90 -10.69
N GLY A 770 -33.14 42.19 -10.77
CA GLY A 770 -32.46 42.93 -9.71
C GLY A 770 -30.93 42.72 -9.64
N ARG A 771 -30.31 42.00 -10.57
CA ARG A 771 -28.85 41.76 -10.61
C ARG A 771 -27.99 43.04 -10.51
N ASP A 772 -28.49 44.16 -11.01
CA ASP A 772 -27.79 45.46 -10.99
C ASP A 772 -27.94 46.24 -9.66
N SER A 773 -28.56 45.64 -8.64
CA SER A 773 -28.70 46.26 -7.32
C SER A 773 -27.33 46.61 -6.72
N LYS A 774 -27.20 47.82 -6.15
CA LYS A 774 -26.00 48.24 -5.41
C LYS A 774 -25.84 47.35 -4.19
N GLY A 775 -24.76 46.56 -4.17
CA GLY A 775 -24.51 45.54 -3.15
C GLY A 775 -24.37 44.12 -3.71
N VAL A 776 -24.71 43.88 -4.97
CA VAL A 776 -24.43 42.60 -5.66
C VAL A 776 -23.08 42.70 -6.40
N HIS A 777 -22.08 41.95 -5.93
CA HIS A 777 -20.71 42.01 -6.44
C HIS A 777 -20.19 40.62 -6.83
N PHE A 778 -19.24 40.55 -7.76
CA PHE A 778 -18.48 39.32 -7.95
C PHE A 778 -17.55 39.09 -6.75
N ALA A 779 -17.35 37.82 -6.39
CA ALA A 779 -16.49 37.47 -5.25
C ALA A 779 -15.05 38.01 -5.39
N MET A 780 -14.50 37.98 -6.61
CA MET A 780 -13.13 38.47 -6.83
C MET A 780 -12.99 39.97 -6.69
N ASP A 781 -14.02 40.76 -7.01
CA ASP A 781 -13.98 42.21 -6.81
C ASP A 781 -13.85 42.54 -5.31
N TYR A 782 -14.58 41.78 -4.48
CA TYR A 782 -14.54 41.88 -3.03
C TYR A 782 -13.16 41.47 -2.46
N LEU A 783 -12.69 40.26 -2.81
CA LEU A 783 -11.44 39.70 -2.27
C LEU A 783 -10.20 40.48 -2.73
N HIS A 784 -10.17 40.90 -4.00
CA HIS A 784 -9.08 41.69 -4.57
C HIS A 784 -9.00 43.06 -3.89
N ALA A 785 -10.10 43.81 -3.86
CA ALA A 785 -10.13 45.14 -3.26
C ALA A 785 -9.76 45.09 -1.76
N ASN A 786 -10.27 44.09 -1.03
CA ASN A 786 -9.91 43.89 0.37
C ASN A 786 -8.41 43.65 0.56
N THR A 787 -7.83 42.70 -0.18
CA THR A 787 -6.41 42.35 -0.05
C THR A 787 -5.51 43.53 -0.43
N LYS A 788 -5.87 44.25 -1.49
CA LYS A 788 -5.13 45.45 -1.91
C LYS A 788 -5.18 46.55 -0.85
N SER A 789 -6.36 46.90 -0.36
CA SER A 789 -6.53 47.92 0.70
C SER A 789 -5.83 47.52 2.01
N LEU A 790 -5.82 46.23 2.34
CA LEU A 790 -5.09 45.68 3.48
C LEU A 790 -3.58 45.90 3.33
N LEU A 791 -3.01 45.59 2.17
CA LEU A 791 -1.58 45.78 1.90
C LEU A 791 -1.17 47.25 1.82
N ASP A 792 -2.02 48.09 1.24
CA ASP A 792 -1.68 49.50 1.00
C ASP A 792 -1.82 50.35 2.27
N SER A 793 -2.78 50.04 3.14
CA SER A 793 -3.15 50.93 4.24
C SER A 793 -3.58 50.23 5.54
N GLY A 794 -3.65 48.89 5.56
CA GLY A 794 -4.29 48.16 6.64
C GLY A 794 -5.79 48.44 6.73
N LEU A 795 -6.47 48.57 5.58
CA LEU A 795 -7.89 48.90 5.43
C LEU A 795 -8.29 50.34 5.85
N LYS A 796 -7.31 51.22 6.12
CA LYS A 796 -7.57 52.59 6.60
C LYS A 796 -7.97 53.56 5.49
N ASP A 797 -7.69 53.23 4.23
CA ASP A 797 -8.02 54.05 3.08
C ASP A 797 -9.49 53.93 2.64
N GLY A 798 -10.22 52.93 3.14
CA GLY A 798 -11.60 52.66 2.77
C GLY A 798 -11.80 52.18 1.33
N ASN A 799 -10.72 51.86 0.61
CA ASN A 799 -10.76 51.44 -0.81
C ASN A 799 -11.08 49.94 -0.96
N TYR A 800 -12.12 49.48 -0.27
CA TYR A 800 -12.61 48.11 -0.32
C TYR A 800 -14.12 48.08 -0.09
N ILE A 801 -14.75 46.97 -0.47
CA ILE A 801 -16.17 46.75 -0.20
C ILE A 801 -16.27 46.28 1.26
N SER A 802 -16.80 47.11 2.15
CA SER A 802 -16.89 46.79 3.59
C SER A 802 -18.16 46.01 3.93
N ALA A 803 -18.00 44.87 4.60
CA ALA A 803 -19.10 44.09 5.15
C ALA A 803 -19.45 44.44 6.62
N ALA A 804 -18.80 45.45 7.20
CA ALA A 804 -19.00 45.84 8.59
C ALA A 804 -20.45 46.26 8.85
N GLY A 805 -21.10 45.60 9.82
CA GLY A 805 -22.49 45.89 10.17
C GLY A 805 -23.53 45.51 9.10
N LYS A 806 -23.17 44.65 8.13
CA LYS A 806 -24.02 44.22 7.01
C LYS A 806 -24.45 42.77 7.13
N ARG A 807 -25.63 42.44 6.60
CA ARG A 807 -26.09 41.07 6.35
C ARG A 807 -25.56 40.62 4.98
N VAL A 808 -24.78 39.55 4.96
CA VAL A 808 -24.05 39.10 3.77
C VAL A 808 -24.62 37.77 3.27
N VAL A 809 -24.85 37.68 1.96
CA VAL A 809 -25.21 36.42 1.28
C VAL A 809 -24.15 36.06 0.23
N VAL A 810 -23.57 34.87 0.32
CA VAL A 810 -22.63 34.34 -0.67
C VAL A 810 -23.35 33.31 -1.53
N ILE A 811 -23.43 33.50 -2.84
CA ILE A 811 -24.04 32.55 -3.77
C ILE A 811 -22.93 31.72 -4.43
N GLY A 812 -23.00 30.40 -4.26
CA GLY A 812 -21.97 29.47 -4.73
C GLY A 812 -20.93 29.12 -3.66
N GLY A 813 -20.39 27.92 -3.78
CA GLY A 813 -19.46 27.34 -2.81
C GLY A 813 -17.99 27.37 -3.20
N GLY A 814 -17.26 26.36 -2.73
CA GLY A 814 -15.83 26.18 -2.98
C GLY A 814 -14.94 27.17 -2.23
N ASP A 815 -13.64 27.12 -2.53
CA ASP A 815 -12.63 27.92 -1.82
C ASP A 815 -12.95 29.42 -1.87
N THR A 816 -13.36 29.94 -3.03
CA THR A 816 -13.72 31.36 -3.19
C THR A 816 -14.91 31.76 -2.30
N GLY A 817 -15.94 30.92 -2.21
CA GLY A 817 -17.08 31.16 -1.32
C GLY A 817 -16.67 31.19 0.15
N THR A 818 -15.88 30.20 0.58
CA THR A 818 -15.30 30.15 1.93
C THR A 818 -14.43 31.37 2.25
N ASP A 819 -13.63 31.83 1.28
CA ASP A 819 -12.76 32.97 1.44
C ASP A 819 -13.56 34.28 1.60
N CYS A 820 -14.67 34.43 0.87
CA CYS A 820 -15.63 35.53 1.06
C CYS A 820 -16.25 35.51 2.46
N ILE A 821 -16.68 34.33 2.94
CA ILE A 821 -17.26 34.14 4.27
C ILE A 821 -16.25 34.58 5.35
N GLY A 822 -15.03 34.04 5.32
CA GLY A 822 -13.99 34.36 6.32
C GLY A 822 -13.58 35.85 6.31
N THR A 823 -13.62 36.50 5.14
CA THR A 823 -13.36 37.95 5.03
C THR A 823 -14.54 38.76 5.60
N ALA A 824 -15.79 38.38 5.32
CA ALA A 824 -16.98 39.05 5.84
C ALA A 824 -17.08 38.97 7.37
N VAL A 825 -16.73 37.82 7.97
CA VAL A 825 -16.64 37.65 9.42
C VAL A 825 -15.64 38.64 10.01
N ARG A 826 -14.43 38.76 9.44
CA ARG A 826 -13.37 39.70 9.91
C ARG A 826 -13.74 41.17 9.78
N HIS A 827 -14.55 41.52 8.79
CA HIS A 827 -15.12 42.87 8.68
C HIS A 827 -16.15 43.19 9.77
N GLY A 828 -16.68 42.19 10.48
CA GLY A 828 -17.76 42.37 11.45
C GLY A 828 -19.15 42.41 10.81
N ALA A 829 -19.41 41.54 9.82
CA ALA A 829 -20.76 41.33 9.30
C ALA A 829 -21.71 40.88 10.42
N THR A 830 -22.97 41.31 10.37
CA THR A 830 -23.99 40.94 11.37
C THR A 830 -24.50 39.52 11.18
N SER A 831 -24.46 39.02 9.94
CA SER A 831 -24.78 37.64 9.58
C SER A 831 -24.14 37.30 8.24
N VAL A 832 -23.82 36.01 8.03
CA VAL A 832 -23.33 35.48 6.76
C VAL A 832 -24.10 34.20 6.42
N ILE A 833 -24.74 34.18 5.26
CA ILE A 833 -25.42 33.00 4.71
C ILE A 833 -24.76 32.62 3.39
N ASN A 834 -24.52 31.33 3.18
CA ASN A 834 -24.00 30.81 1.91
C ASN A 834 -25.04 29.90 1.26
N LEU A 835 -25.42 30.21 0.03
CA LEU A 835 -26.43 29.45 -0.72
C LEU A 835 -25.75 28.47 -1.67
N GLU A 836 -26.08 27.19 -1.49
CA GLU A 836 -25.62 26.07 -2.31
C GLU A 836 -26.80 25.46 -3.07
N LEU A 837 -26.60 25.23 -4.37
CA LEU A 837 -27.66 24.78 -5.28
C LEU A 837 -27.96 23.27 -5.14
N PHE A 838 -26.97 22.50 -4.70
CA PHE A 838 -27.04 21.04 -4.64
C PHE A 838 -27.20 20.53 -3.21
N ASP A 839 -27.45 19.23 -3.09
CA ASP A 839 -27.54 18.52 -1.82
C ASP A 839 -26.26 18.67 -0.99
N LYS A 840 -26.43 18.63 0.35
CA LYS A 840 -25.31 18.51 1.27
C LYS A 840 -24.50 17.25 0.92
N PRO A 841 -23.18 17.37 0.67
CA PRO A 841 -22.34 16.20 0.45
C PRO A 841 -22.40 15.22 1.65
N PRO A 842 -22.25 13.90 1.44
CA PRO A 842 -22.27 12.92 2.52
C PRO A 842 -21.02 13.03 3.43
N GLU A 843 -21.09 12.53 4.66
CA GLU A 843 -19.94 12.52 5.59
C GLU A 843 -18.80 11.58 5.15
N ALA A 844 -19.13 10.54 4.37
CA ALA A 844 -18.18 9.58 3.81
C ALA A 844 -18.44 9.36 2.30
N ARG A 845 -17.50 8.72 1.60
CA ARG A 845 -17.64 8.44 0.16
C ARG A 845 -18.89 7.56 -0.09
N ALA A 846 -19.74 8.01 -1.01
CA ALA A 846 -20.84 7.20 -1.52
C ALA A 846 -20.33 6.14 -2.52
N GLU A 847 -21.12 5.10 -2.79
CA GLU A 847 -20.78 4.01 -3.72
C GLU A 847 -20.41 4.49 -5.13
N ASN A 848 -21.04 5.58 -5.59
CA ASN A 848 -20.77 6.21 -6.88
C ASN A 848 -19.54 7.14 -6.89
N ASN A 849 -18.79 7.24 -5.78
CA ASN A 849 -17.55 8.00 -5.68
C ASN A 849 -16.38 7.10 -5.21
N PRO A 850 -16.00 6.10 -6.01
CA PRO A 850 -15.01 5.11 -5.60
C PRO A 850 -13.64 5.73 -5.40
N TRP A 851 -12.91 5.24 -4.41
CA TRP A 851 -11.47 5.49 -4.30
C TRP A 851 -10.75 4.95 -5.55
N PRO A 852 -9.71 5.63 -6.09
CA PRO A 852 -9.00 6.81 -5.57
C PRO A 852 -9.51 8.15 -6.12
N SER A 853 -10.75 8.24 -6.63
CA SER A 853 -11.31 9.49 -7.17
C SER A 853 -11.33 10.61 -6.12
N TRP A 854 -11.44 11.87 -6.53
CA TRP A 854 -11.60 12.99 -5.58
C TRP A 854 -12.78 12.75 -4.61
N PRO A 855 -12.59 12.84 -3.27
CA PRO A 855 -13.66 12.58 -2.33
C PRO A 855 -14.70 13.70 -2.33
N ARG A 856 -15.92 13.38 -2.75
CA ARG A 856 -17.11 14.23 -2.67
C ARG A 856 -17.79 14.03 -1.32
N VAL A 857 -17.17 14.55 -0.27
CA VAL A 857 -17.63 14.45 1.12
C VAL A 857 -17.79 15.83 1.73
N PHE A 858 -18.59 15.93 2.79
CA PHE A 858 -18.77 17.16 3.55
C PHE A 858 -17.43 17.58 4.18
N ARG A 859 -17.07 18.86 4.00
CA ARG A 859 -15.84 19.43 4.56
C ARG A 859 -16.15 20.77 5.22
N VAL A 860 -15.50 20.99 6.34
CA VAL A 860 -15.45 22.28 7.04
C VAL A 860 -14.06 22.84 6.82
N ASP A 861 -14.00 24.10 6.38
CA ASP A 861 -12.76 24.85 6.19
C ASP A 861 -12.82 26.10 7.08
N TYR A 862 -11.74 26.89 7.13
CA TYR A 862 -11.55 27.94 8.14
C TYR A 862 -12.71 28.94 8.17
N GLY A 863 -13.19 29.41 7.02
CA GLY A 863 -14.28 30.39 6.93
C GLY A 863 -15.62 29.83 7.39
N HIS A 864 -15.90 28.55 7.14
CA HIS A 864 -17.09 27.88 7.68
C HIS A 864 -17.02 27.81 9.21
N ALA A 865 -15.88 27.38 9.75
CA ALA A 865 -15.69 27.28 11.21
C ALA A 865 -15.77 28.66 11.90
N GLU A 866 -15.24 29.70 11.28
CA GLU A 866 -15.30 31.08 11.78
C GLU A 866 -16.72 31.63 11.77
N ALA A 867 -17.48 31.42 10.71
CA ALA A 867 -18.89 31.82 10.64
C ALA A 867 -19.74 31.05 11.67
N THR A 868 -19.52 29.74 11.83
CA THR A 868 -20.21 28.95 12.86
C THR A 868 -19.91 29.47 14.27
N HIS A 869 -18.67 29.86 14.54
CA HIS A 869 -18.31 30.45 15.84
C HIS A 869 -18.95 31.83 16.04
N ALA A 870 -18.91 32.70 15.03
CA ALA A 870 -19.44 34.06 15.11
C ALA A 870 -20.98 34.11 15.19
N TYR A 871 -21.68 33.17 14.54
CA TYR A 871 -23.14 33.24 14.35
C TYR A 871 -23.92 32.03 14.90
N GLY A 872 -23.23 31.00 15.41
CA GLY A 872 -23.84 29.86 16.11
C GLY A 872 -24.29 28.68 15.22
N GLU A 873 -24.22 28.80 13.89
CA GLU A 873 -24.57 27.72 12.95
C GLU A 873 -23.71 27.73 11.67
N ASP A 874 -23.64 26.60 10.96
CA ASP A 874 -22.98 26.54 9.65
C ASP A 874 -23.68 27.51 8.67
N PRO A 875 -22.92 28.39 7.98
CA PRO A 875 -23.53 29.41 7.12
C PRO A 875 -24.20 28.82 5.88
N ARG A 876 -23.90 27.56 5.51
CA ARG A 876 -24.37 26.95 4.26
C ARG A 876 -25.81 26.48 4.35
N LYS A 877 -26.63 26.91 3.41
CA LYS A 877 -27.98 26.43 3.14
C LYS A 877 -27.98 25.72 1.78
N TYR A 878 -28.32 24.45 1.78
CA TYR A 878 -28.31 23.57 0.61
C TYR A 878 -29.67 23.54 -0.08
N ASN A 879 -29.68 23.13 -1.35
CA ASN A 879 -30.92 23.02 -2.13
C ASN A 879 -31.67 24.33 -2.23
N VAL A 880 -30.94 25.46 -2.34
CA VAL A 880 -31.55 26.80 -2.44
C VAL A 880 -31.14 27.45 -3.76
N MET A 881 -32.13 27.99 -4.48
CA MET A 881 -31.92 28.76 -5.70
C MET A 881 -32.44 30.18 -5.54
N THR A 882 -31.67 31.16 -6.02
CA THR A 882 -32.06 32.57 -6.03
C THR A 882 -32.95 32.89 -7.22
N LYS A 883 -34.14 33.43 -6.97
CA LYS A 883 -35.12 33.84 -8.00
C LYS A 883 -34.90 35.26 -8.49
N ARG A 884 -34.68 36.21 -7.56
CA ARG A 884 -34.40 37.61 -7.85
C ARG A 884 -33.77 38.35 -6.67
N PHE A 885 -33.12 39.47 -6.95
CA PHE A 885 -32.62 40.41 -5.96
C PHE A 885 -33.64 41.53 -5.72
N ILE A 886 -33.87 41.86 -4.45
CA ILE A 886 -34.83 42.88 -4.03
C ILE A 886 -34.07 44.14 -3.65
N SER A 887 -34.35 45.25 -4.33
CA SER A 887 -33.76 46.56 -4.08
C SER A 887 -34.69 47.50 -3.31
N ASP A 888 -34.11 48.47 -2.59
CA ASP A 888 -34.82 49.64 -2.07
C ASP A 888 -35.05 50.70 -3.17
N ALA A 889 -35.75 51.79 -2.81
CA ALA A 889 -36.03 52.89 -3.74
C ALA A 889 -34.78 53.64 -4.25
N SER A 890 -33.63 53.46 -3.60
CA SER A 890 -32.33 54.04 -3.99
C SER A 890 -31.47 53.07 -4.80
N GLY A 891 -31.99 51.87 -5.08
CA GLY A 891 -31.33 50.79 -5.81
C GLY A 891 -30.33 49.99 -4.98
N ASN A 892 -30.38 50.06 -3.64
CA ASN A 892 -29.52 49.24 -2.78
C ASN A 892 -30.17 47.89 -2.51
N LEU A 893 -29.37 46.83 -2.45
CA LEU A 893 -29.83 45.49 -2.09
C LEU A 893 -30.45 45.51 -0.68
N LYS A 894 -31.65 44.94 -0.56
CA LYS A 894 -32.39 44.75 0.70
C LYS A 894 -32.60 43.27 1.03
N GLY A 895 -32.57 42.39 0.04
CA GLY A 895 -32.71 40.95 0.21
C GLY A 895 -32.75 40.19 -1.11
N LEU A 896 -32.92 38.88 -1.02
CA LEU A 896 -33.04 37.96 -2.14
C LEU A 896 -34.29 37.12 -1.94
N GLU A 897 -35.07 36.96 -3.00
CA GLU A 897 -36.12 35.94 -3.05
C GLU A 897 -35.49 34.61 -3.47
N VAL A 898 -35.70 33.58 -2.67
CA VAL A 898 -35.15 32.25 -2.88
C VAL A 898 -36.25 31.20 -2.86
N VAL A 899 -35.98 30.05 -3.49
CA VAL A 899 -36.85 28.89 -3.50
C VAL A 899 -36.03 27.64 -3.22
N ASN A 900 -36.62 26.64 -2.56
CA ASN A 900 -35.96 25.34 -2.45
C ASN A 900 -36.02 24.61 -3.78
N VAL A 901 -34.97 23.88 -4.09
CA VAL A 901 -34.85 23.09 -5.32
C VAL A 901 -34.45 21.66 -5.02
N LYS A 902 -34.77 20.74 -5.91
CA LYS A 902 -34.31 19.36 -5.83
C LYS A 902 -33.89 18.87 -7.20
N MET A 903 -32.95 17.93 -7.23
CA MET A 903 -32.59 17.27 -8.47
C MET A 903 -33.53 16.10 -8.75
N GLU A 904 -34.26 16.17 -9.86
CA GLU A 904 -35.16 15.12 -10.35
C GLU A 904 -34.81 14.79 -11.81
N GLU A 905 -34.51 13.52 -12.10
CA GLU A 905 -34.12 13.07 -13.45
C GLU A 905 -32.98 13.89 -14.10
N GLY A 906 -32.06 14.42 -13.28
CA GLY A 906 -30.95 15.26 -13.75
C GLY A 906 -31.30 16.71 -14.05
N LYS A 907 -32.50 17.17 -13.66
CA LYS A 907 -32.94 18.56 -13.76
C LYS A 907 -33.22 19.15 -12.38
N LEU A 908 -32.88 20.43 -12.22
CA LEU A 908 -33.28 21.21 -11.04
C LEU A 908 -34.76 21.56 -11.15
N VAL A 909 -35.54 21.13 -10.16
CA VAL A 909 -36.98 21.37 -10.05
C VAL A 909 -37.24 22.22 -8.81
N GLU A 910 -37.95 23.32 -8.98
CA GLU A 910 -38.40 24.20 -7.89
C GLU A 910 -39.46 23.50 -7.03
N GLN A 911 -39.38 23.69 -5.72
CA GLN A 911 -40.36 23.16 -4.77
C GLN A 911 -41.40 24.26 -4.48
N GLU A 912 -42.59 24.16 -5.09
CA GLU A 912 -43.67 25.14 -4.91
C GLU A 912 -44.03 25.34 -3.43
N GLY A 913 -44.24 26.60 -3.02
CA GLY A 913 -44.61 26.96 -1.65
C GLY A 913 -43.43 27.07 -0.68
N THR A 914 -42.20 26.97 -1.17
CA THR A 914 -40.97 27.16 -0.38
C THR A 914 -40.31 28.52 -0.59
N GLU A 915 -40.95 29.40 -1.37
CA GLU A 915 -40.48 30.74 -1.67
C GLU A 915 -40.44 31.60 -0.40
N HIS A 916 -39.29 32.20 -0.12
CA HIS A 916 -39.13 33.13 0.98
C HIS A 916 -38.04 34.16 0.69
N VAL A 917 -38.02 35.23 1.49
CA VAL A 917 -37.05 36.31 1.35
C VAL A 917 -35.96 36.17 2.41
N ILE A 918 -34.70 36.14 1.98
CA ILE A 918 -33.53 36.28 2.84
C ILE A 918 -33.11 37.75 2.80
N GLU A 919 -33.09 38.42 3.94
CA GLU A 919 -32.63 39.81 3.98
C GLU A 919 -31.11 39.90 3.84
N ALA A 920 -30.64 40.84 3.01
CA ALA A 920 -29.22 40.99 2.69
C ALA A 920 -28.92 42.42 2.27
N ASP A 921 -27.78 42.93 2.71
CA ASP A 921 -27.26 44.24 2.30
C ASP A 921 -26.11 44.10 1.29
N LEU A 922 -25.43 42.95 1.29
CA LEU A 922 -24.40 42.59 0.33
C LEU A 922 -24.62 41.16 -0.16
N CYS A 923 -24.39 40.94 -1.45
CA CYS A 923 -24.35 39.62 -2.06
C CYS A 923 -23.07 39.43 -2.88
N PHE A 924 -22.36 38.32 -2.65
CA PHE A 924 -21.15 37.95 -3.38
C PHE A 924 -21.39 36.72 -4.27
N LEU A 925 -21.16 36.87 -5.57
CA LEU A 925 -21.29 35.80 -6.55
C LEU A 925 -19.97 35.01 -6.65
N ALA A 926 -19.94 33.82 -6.04
CA ALA A 926 -18.83 32.87 -6.02
C ALA A 926 -19.14 31.63 -6.88
N MET A 927 -19.65 31.84 -8.11
CA MET A 927 -20.18 30.79 -8.98
C MET A 927 -19.15 30.21 -9.98
N GLY A 928 -17.87 30.48 -9.76
CA GLY A 928 -16.76 30.06 -10.62
C GLY A 928 -16.53 30.97 -11.84
N PHE A 929 -15.66 30.53 -12.75
CA PHE A 929 -15.22 31.28 -13.93
C PHE A 929 -15.48 30.52 -15.22
N LEU A 930 -15.67 31.25 -16.32
CA LEU A 930 -15.98 30.69 -17.63
C LEU A 930 -14.72 30.39 -18.45
N GLY A 931 -13.76 31.31 -18.48
CA GLY A 931 -12.55 31.23 -19.31
C GLY A 931 -11.71 32.52 -19.24
N PRO A 932 -10.63 32.62 -20.02
CA PRO A 932 -9.82 33.84 -20.13
C PRO A 932 -10.59 34.97 -20.86
N GLU A 933 -10.15 36.21 -20.63
CA GLU A 933 -10.52 37.36 -21.47
C GLU A 933 -10.01 37.14 -22.91
N GLN A 934 -10.87 37.39 -23.91
CA GLN A 934 -10.62 36.99 -25.31
C GLN A 934 -9.72 37.95 -26.09
N LYS A 935 -9.56 39.18 -25.60
CA LYS A 935 -8.81 40.25 -26.26
C LYS A 935 -7.40 39.82 -26.68
N LEU A 936 -6.72 39.01 -25.87
CA LEU A 936 -5.38 38.53 -26.15
C LEU A 936 -5.36 37.46 -27.25
N ALA A 937 -6.32 36.54 -27.25
CA ALA A 937 -6.47 35.54 -28.31
C ALA A 937 -6.82 36.20 -29.65
N GLU A 938 -7.73 37.19 -29.63
CA GLU A 938 -8.11 37.98 -30.81
C GLU A 938 -6.91 38.76 -31.37
N ALA A 939 -6.12 39.41 -30.50
CA ALA A 939 -4.95 40.19 -30.92
C ALA A 939 -3.81 39.33 -31.51
N LEU A 940 -3.69 38.07 -31.07
CA LEU A 940 -2.69 37.13 -31.57
C LEU A 940 -3.21 36.20 -32.68
N GLY A 941 -4.52 36.14 -32.93
CA GLY A 941 -5.13 35.22 -33.89
C GLY A 941 -5.10 33.75 -33.44
N ILE A 942 -5.26 33.51 -32.13
CA ILE A 942 -5.19 32.16 -31.54
C ILE A 942 -6.56 31.50 -31.57
N GLU A 943 -6.61 30.21 -31.90
CA GLU A 943 -7.83 29.42 -31.77
C GLU A 943 -8.25 29.22 -30.29
N THR A 944 -9.55 29.15 -30.05
CA THR A 944 -10.13 28.84 -28.74
C THR A 944 -11.01 27.60 -28.80
N ASP A 945 -11.16 26.89 -27.68
CA ASP A 945 -12.08 25.76 -27.57
C ASP A 945 -13.55 26.22 -27.41
N ASN A 946 -14.47 25.24 -27.37
CA ASN A 946 -15.91 25.50 -27.19
C ASN A 946 -16.26 26.15 -25.83
N ARG A 947 -15.31 26.21 -24.90
CA ARG A 947 -15.43 26.84 -23.57
C ARG A 947 -14.71 28.19 -23.52
N SER A 948 -14.24 28.71 -24.65
CA SER A 948 -13.45 29.95 -24.79
C SER A 948 -12.04 29.91 -24.18
N ASN A 949 -11.53 28.74 -23.81
CA ASN A 949 -10.14 28.59 -23.39
C ASN A 949 -9.21 28.67 -24.61
N PHE A 950 -7.97 29.11 -24.41
CA PHE A 950 -6.96 29.10 -25.46
C PHE A 950 -6.65 27.66 -25.85
N LYS A 951 -6.84 27.33 -27.12
CA LYS A 951 -6.71 25.96 -27.60
C LYS A 951 -5.23 25.59 -27.70
N ALA A 952 -4.82 24.67 -26.83
CA ALA A 952 -3.53 24.00 -26.87
C ALA A 952 -3.67 22.58 -26.31
N GLU A 953 -3.18 21.59 -27.04
CA GLU A 953 -3.34 20.18 -26.70
C GLU A 953 -2.53 19.83 -25.44
N TYR A 954 -3.11 19.00 -24.56
CA TYR A 954 -2.43 18.64 -23.32
C TYR A 954 -1.22 17.76 -23.63
N GLY A 955 -0.03 18.16 -23.16
CA GLY A 955 1.24 17.52 -23.49
C GLY A 955 2.07 18.28 -24.53
N GLU A 956 1.42 19.03 -25.42
CA GLU A 956 2.09 19.88 -26.41
C GLU A 956 2.15 21.35 -25.97
N TYR A 957 1.05 21.86 -25.39
CA TYR A 957 0.89 23.24 -24.90
C TYR A 957 1.09 24.36 -25.92
N ALA A 958 1.48 24.02 -27.16
CA ALA A 958 1.56 24.93 -28.29
C ALA A 958 0.16 25.33 -28.76
N THR A 959 0.02 26.60 -29.12
CA THR A 959 -1.22 27.14 -29.69
C THR A 959 -1.19 27.07 -31.22
N SER A 960 -2.24 27.57 -31.88
CA SER A 960 -2.27 27.72 -33.35
C SER A 960 -1.23 28.70 -33.90
N VAL A 961 -0.60 29.52 -33.03
CA VAL A 961 0.42 30.51 -33.42
C VAL A 961 1.81 29.99 -33.04
N GLU A 962 2.70 29.93 -34.02
CA GLU A 962 4.06 29.43 -33.82
C GLU A 962 4.85 30.25 -32.78
N GLY A 963 5.48 29.54 -31.83
CA GLY A 963 6.23 30.15 -30.73
C GLY A 963 5.35 30.72 -29.61
N VAL A 964 4.02 30.52 -29.65
CA VAL A 964 3.09 30.90 -28.59
C VAL A 964 2.50 29.65 -27.93
N PHE A 965 2.58 29.61 -26.61
CA PHE A 965 2.15 28.49 -25.77
C PHE A 965 1.12 28.97 -24.75
N ALA A 966 0.23 28.09 -24.29
CA ALA A 966 -0.78 28.40 -23.27
C ALA A 966 -0.74 27.41 -22.11
N ALA A 967 -0.76 27.93 -20.87
CA ALA A 967 -0.60 27.15 -19.65
C ALA A 967 -1.63 27.51 -18.57
N GLY A 968 -2.02 26.51 -17.79
CA GLY A 968 -2.86 26.70 -16.60
C GLY A 968 -4.31 27.04 -16.95
N ASP A 969 -4.96 27.84 -16.11
CA ASP A 969 -6.42 28.03 -16.18
C ASP A 969 -6.91 28.68 -17.50
N CYS A 970 -6.07 29.42 -18.22
CA CYS A 970 -6.44 29.98 -19.52
C CYS A 970 -6.56 28.93 -20.64
N ARG A 971 -5.94 27.76 -20.47
CA ARG A 971 -5.98 26.60 -21.37
C ARG A 971 -6.92 25.51 -20.85
N ARG A 972 -6.81 25.19 -19.56
CA ARG A 972 -7.55 24.12 -18.88
C ARG A 972 -8.97 24.51 -18.48
N GLY A 973 -9.22 25.80 -18.28
CA GLY A 973 -10.30 26.32 -17.46
C GLY A 973 -9.96 26.30 -15.97
N GLN A 974 -10.82 26.91 -15.15
CA GLN A 974 -10.63 27.03 -13.69
C GLN A 974 -10.24 25.69 -13.04
N SER A 975 -9.09 25.67 -12.35
CA SER A 975 -8.58 24.47 -11.67
C SER A 975 -7.85 24.80 -10.37
N LEU A 976 -7.18 23.80 -9.79
CA LEU A 976 -6.42 23.95 -8.55
C LEU A 976 -5.04 24.57 -8.82
N VAL A 977 -4.49 25.30 -7.84
CA VAL A 977 -3.13 25.86 -7.90
C VAL A 977 -2.08 24.80 -8.28
N VAL A 978 -2.21 23.59 -7.76
CA VAL A 978 -1.29 22.48 -8.08
C VAL A 978 -1.34 22.05 -9.56
N TRP A 979 -2.50 22.17 -10.22
CA TRP A 979 -2.62 21.95 -11.67
C TRP A 979 -2.00 23.08 -12.46
N ALA A 980 -2.15 24.32 -12.00
CA ALA A 980 -1.52 25.47 -12.64
C ALA A 980 0.01 25.35 -12.61
N ILE A 981 0.61 24.99 -11.47
CA ILE A 981 2.06 24.73 -11.36
C ILE A 981 2.46 23.59 -12.31
N ARG A 982 1.68 22.51 -12.35
CA ARG A 982 1.96 21.36 -13.22
C ARG A 982 1.99 21.77 -14.70
N GLU A 983 0.94 22.44 -15.19
CA GLU A 983 0.89 22.87 -16.59
C GLU A 983 1.98 23.92 -16.89
N GLY A 984 2.34 24.78 -15.93
CA GLY A 984 3.47 25.71 -16.08
C GLY A 984 4.80 24.99 -16.30
N ARG A 985 5.09 23.93 -15.52
CA ARG A 985 6.29 23.11 -15.69
C ARG A 985 6.30 22.36 -17.03
N ASP A 986 5.19 21.73 -17.38
CA ASP A 986 5.10 20.97 -18.62
C ASP A 986 5.19 21.88 -19.85
N THR A 987 4.59 23.08 -19.77
CA THR A 987 4.72 24.11 -20.82
C THR A 987 6.17 24.59 -20.95
N ALA A 988 6.89 24.78 -19.83
CA ALA A 988 8.30 25.12 -19.88
C ALA A 988 9.14 24.06 -20.59
N ALA A 989 8.85 22.77 -20.35
CA ALA A 989 9.51 21.67 -21.06
C ALA A 989 9.21 21.70 -22.57
N ALA A 990 7.94 21.91 -22.96
CA ALA A 990 7.55 22.03 -24.36
C ALA A 990 8.22 23.23 -25.07
N VAL A 991 8.28 24.38 -24.40
CA VAL A 991 9.00 25.57 -24.88
C VAL A 991 10.49 25.27 -25.06
N ASN A 992 11.13 24.63 -24.09
CA ASN A 992 12.55 24.28 -24.19
C ASN A 992 12.82 23.35 -25.39
N GLN A 993 12.01 22.29 -25.55
CA GLN A 993 12.11 21.38 -26.69
C GLN A 993 11.94 22.10 -28.04
N PHE A 994 10.99 23.05 -28.12
CA PHE A 994 10.78 23.88 -29.30
C PHE A 994 12.00 24.76 -29.63
N LEU A 995 12.70 25.26 -28.60
CA LEU A 995 13.85 26.17 -28.75
C LEU A 995 15.17 25.44 -29.03
N GLU A 996 15.37 24.21 -28.55
CA GLU A 996 16.59 23.41 -28.77
C GLU A 996 16.94 23.23 -30.25
N GLN A 997 15.93 23.18 -31.12
CA GLN A 997 16.10 22.98 -32.56
C GLN A 997 16.26 24.29 -33.35
N ARG A 998 16.38 25.45 -32.67
CA ARG A 998 16.35 26.78 -33.30
C ARG A 998 17.48 27.68 -32.80
N PRO A 999 18.15 28.48 -33.64
CA PRO A 999 19.09 29.52 -33.18
C PRO A 999 18.34 30.64 -32.44
N ALA A 1000 19.02 31.39 -31.56
CA ALA A 1000 18.42 32.56 -30.92
C ALA A 1000 18.07 33.62 -31.97
N LYS A 1001 16.85 34.16 -31.92
CA LYS A 1001 16.40 35.21 -32.86
C LYS A 1001 17.21 36.51 -32.70
N PHE A 1002 17.79 36.72 -31.52
CA PHE A 1002 18.51 37.94 -31.15
C PHE A 1002 19.89 37.58 -30.57
N GLY A 1003 20.90 38.41 -30.83
CA GLY A 1003 22.23 38.27 -30.21
C GLY A 1003 22.20 38.56 -28.70
N PRO A 1004 23.27 38.21 -27.95
CA PRO A 1004 23.35 38.50 -26.52
C PRO A 1004 23.22 40.01 -26.26
N TYR A 1005 22.36 40.38 -25.31
CA TYR A 1005 22.06 41.77 -24.98
C TYR A 1005 23.32 42.46 -24.40
N GLN A 1006 23.74 43.59 -24.98
CA GLN A 1006 24.71 44.47 -24.34
C GLN A 1006 23.97 45.33 -23.30
N HIS A 1007 24.40 45.25 -22.04
CA HIS A 1007 23.92 46.10 -20.94
C HIS A 1007 23.89 47.57 -21.41
N ASN A 1008 22.70 48.14 -21.51
CA ASN A 1008 22.51 49.56 -21.72
C ASN A 1008 21.40 50.01 -20.77
N ASP A 1009 21.79 50.70 -19.69
CA ASP A 1009 20.93 51.07 -18.56
C ASP A 1009 19.89 52.16 -18.88
N ASN A 1010 19.74 52.56 -20.14
CA ASN A 1010 18.87 53.66 -20.55
C ASN A 1010 18.10 53.33 -21.83
N ALA A 1011 17.01 52.55 -21.73
CA ALA A 1011 15.83 52.63 -22.62
C ALA A 1011 14.77 51.58 -22.26
N ALA A 1012 13.97 51.85 -21.22
CA ALA A 1012 12.55 51.51 -21.09
C ALA A 1012 12.10 51.95 -19.68
N CYS A 1013 11.41 53.09 -19.61
CA CYS A 1013 10.79 53.55 -18.37
C CYS A 1013 9.60 52.65 -18.01
N GLY A 1014 9.84 51.78 -17.05
CA GLY A 1014 8.90 50.95 -16.32
C GLY A 1014 9.70 50.32 -15.18
N GLY A 1015 10.01 51.14 -14.16
CA GLY A 1015 11.05 50.88 -13.18
C GLY A 1015 10.76 49.70 -12.24
N ILE A 1016 11.82 48.97 -11.92
CA ILE A 1016 11.95 48.18 -10.70
C ILE A 1016 11.93 49.18 -9.53
N ILE A 1017 11.02 49.04 -8.57
CA ILE A 1017 11.19 49.70 -7.28
C ILE A 1017 12.21 48.88 -6.51
N ASP A 1018 13.42 49.40 -6.40
CA ASP A 1018 14.39 48.96 -5.39
C ASP A 1018 13.89 49.39 -4.00
N LEU A 1019 13.21 48.46 -3.31
CA LEU A 1019 12.63 48.69 -1.99
C LEU A 1019 13.68 48.95 -0.90
N SER A 1020 14.97 48.70 -1.16
CA SER A 1020 16.05 48.99 -0.21
C SER A 1020 16.29 50.50 0.01
N ARG A 1021 15.66 51.37 -0.80
CA ARG A 1021 15.78 52.84 -0.73
C ARG A 1021 14.63 53.56 0.00
N LEU A 1022 13.66 52.83 0.56
CA LEU A 1022 12.61 53.44 1.39
C LEU A 1022 13.13 53.65 2.82
N GLY A 1023 13.53 54.88 3.14
CA GLY A 1023 13.80 55.30 4.51
C GLY A 1023 12.55 55.27 5.40
N ALA A 1024 12.76 55.14 6.71
CA ALA A 1024 11.80 54.77 7.76
C ALA A 1024 10.56 55.68 7.99
N SER A 1025 10.20 56.60 7.07
CA SER A 1025 9.07 57.53 7.26
C SER A 1025 8.02 57.55 6.14
N GLY A 1026 8.13 56.73 5.10
CA GLY A 1026 7.00 56.35 4.22
C GLY A 1026 6.17 57.48 3.57
N ARG A 1027 6.79 58.53 3.00
CA ARG A 1027 6.08 59.49 2.12
C ARG A 1027 6.91 59.81 0.85
N PRO A 1028 6.28 59.91 -0.33
CA PRO A 1028 6.94 60.41 -1.55
C PRO A 1028 6.86 61.94 -1.62
N ASP A 1029 7.99 62.60 -1.90
CA ASP A 1029 8.04 64.05 -2.17
C ASP A 1029 7.47 64.39 -3.56
N ALA A 1030 6.72 65.50 -3.63
CA ALA A 1030 6.07 66.00 -4.84
C ALA A 1030 7.07 66.62 -5.85
N PRO A 1031 6.77 66.61 -7.17
CA PRO A 1031 7.69 67.11 -8.19
C PRO A 1031 7.67 68.65 -8.30
N ALA A 1032 8.86 69.25 -8.36
CA ALA A 1032 9.03 70.66 -8.68
C ALA A 1032 8.78 70.93 -10.18
N MET A 1033 8.07 72.02 -10.49
CA MET A 1033 7.77 72.48 -11.86
C MET A 1033 9.02 72.92 -12.64
N PRO A 1034 9.01 72.83 -13.99
CA PRO A 1034 10.16 73.16 -14.83
C PRO A 1034 10.24 74.67 -15.11
N VAL A 1035 11.47 75.17 -15.26
CA VAL A 1035 11.77 76.52 -15.77
C VAL A 1035 12.06 76.45 -17.26
N ALA A 1036 11.31 77.29 -18.00
CA ALA A 1036 11.36 77.66 -19.42
C ALA A 1036 10.95 76.61 -20.45
#